data_AF-A0ABC8U203-F1
#
_entry.id   AF-A0ABC8U203-F1
#
_cell.length_a   1.000
_cell.length_b   1.000
_cell.length_c   1.000
_cell.angle_alpha   90.00
_cell.angle_beta   90.00
_cell.angle_gamma   90.00
#
_symmetry.space_group_name_H-M   'P 1'
#
loop_
_entity.id
_entity.type
_entity.pdbx_description
1 polymer ?
#
loop_
_entity_poly.entity_id
_entity_poly.type
_entity_poly.pdbx_seq_one_letter_code
_entity_poly.pdbx_strand_id
1 'polypeptide(L)'
;MVAFGKKLKERQIQEWQGYYINYKLMKKKVKQYSRQIEAGVLDRRHVLKDFSRMLDHQIEKIVLFLLEQQGLSASRIAKLNEQQDFLQEQPDISKIAELREAYRAVGQDLLKLLFFVEINAIGLRKILKKFDKRFGYRFTNYYVKTRANHPYSQLQQVFKHVGLGAVVGAISRNLAELQDRQGSYLSIYDQPGLPLQDPVIDAIKAAADRLTYSTDFLHFLAQHALIMQEELPTAEEHVDDQRYHFMSLLLNLANTFLYMVNTYIIVPTADDYAMSLGAAATVCGIVIGAMAIAQVFSSVYFSAWSNKSYFRPLVFSSIVLLVGNVMYALAYDLNSISVLLLGRLFCGLGSARAVNRRYISDCVPLNIRMQASAGFVSASALGMACGPALGGLLQTNFKVSKITFNQETLPGWVMAVAWLIYLLWLWISFKEPSREPVENHNPEKSNAVENDKLENGLAQPLLLTSEENQQDEDGDEECDASEEAPNNSRQPANSIGSAYRLLTPSVKVQLLIYFMLKYAMEILLSESSVVTRHYFNWSTSRVSIFLASLGLTVLPVNVVVGSYISNMFEDRQILLASEIMVCLGILLSFHIIDPYTVPQYVCSGLIMFVSAEVLEGVNLSLLSRVMSSRLSRGTFNGGLLSTEAGTIARVIADGTITLAGYLGESRLLNATLLPALLICIASIIATCCTYNSLY
;
A
#
# COMPACT_ATOMS: atom_id res chain seq x y z
N MET A 1 -21.18 29.82 9.91
CA MET A 1 -19.69 29.76 9.99
C MET A 1 -19.05 30.90 10.82
N VAL A 2 -19.53 31.21 12.05
CA VAL A 2 -19.08 32.38 12.85
C VAL A 2 -18.45 32.02 14.22
N ALA A 3 -18.59 30.79 14.73
CA ALA A 3 -18.31 30.49 16.14
C ALA A 3 -16.86 30.15 16.54
N PHE A 4 -15.94 29.80 15.63
CA PHE A 4 -14.64 29.26 16.05
C PHE A 4 -13.73 30.27 16.76
N GLY A 5 -13.67 31.53 16.29
CA GLY A 5 -12.81 32.53 16.93
C GLY A 5 -13.28 32.93 18.34
N LYS A 6 -14.60 32.82 18.60
CA LYS A 6 -15.19 33.07 19.93
C LYS A 6 -14.96 31.86 20.85
N LYS A 7 -15.24 30.64 20.35
CA LYS A 7 -14.94 29.37 21.04
C LYS A 7 -13.44 29.20 21.35
N LEU A 8 -12.55 29.67 20.49
CA LEU A 8 -11.11 29.65 20.72
C LEU A 8 -10.76 30.53 21.93
N LYS A 9 -11.29 31.75 21.99
CA LYS A 9 -11.06 32.69 23.09
C LYS A 9 -11.66 32.19 24.42
N GLU A 10 -12.81 31.54 24.37
CA GLU A 10 -13.49 30.95 25.55
C GLU A 10 -12.76 29.70 26.08
N ARG A 11 -12.01 28.99 25.24
CA ARG A 11 -11.26 27.77 25.59
C ARG A 11 -9.78 28.03 25.87
N GLN A 12 -9.31 29.27 25.87
CA GLN A 12 -7.92 29.61 26.18
C GLN A 12 -7.67 29.56 27.69
N ILE A 13 -6.56 28.95 28.09
CA ILE A 13 -6.05 29.05 29.45
C ILE A 13 -5.65 30.51 29.69
N GLN A 14 -6.19 31.13 30.75
CA GLN A 14 -6.06 32.57 30.99
C GLN A 14 -4.59 33.01 31.15
N GLU A 15 -3.78 32.18 31.81
CA GLU A 15 -2.35 32.42 32.04
C GLU A 15 -1.55 32.42 30.74
N TRP A 16 -1.98 31.68 29.71
CA TRP A 16 -1.21 31.45 28.49
C TRP A 16 -1.76 32.20 27.27
N GLN A 17 -2.70 33.13 27.46
CA GLN A 17 -3.38 33.86 26.38
C GLN A 17 -2.43 34.50 25.36
N GLY A 18 -1.26 34.99 25.81
CA GLY A 18 -0.25 35.60 24.95
C GLY A 18 0.39 34.65 23.94
N TYR A 19 0.45 33.36 24.25
CA TYR A 19 1.19 32.36 23.47
C TYR A 19 0.32 31.63 22.43
N TYR A 20 -1.00 31.74 22.52
CA TYR A 20 -1.89 31.17 21.50
C TYR A 20 -1.80 31.89 20.15
N ILE A 21 -2.11 31.16 19.07
CA ILE A 21 -2.23 31.73 17.73
C ILE A 21 -3.24 32.88 17.70
N ASN A 22 -2.82 34.04 17.16
CA ASN A 22 -3.71 35.17 16.98
C ASN A 22 -4.62 35.00 15.75
N TYR A 23 -5.57 34.07 15.85
CA TYR A 23 -6.47 33.71 14.76
C TYR A 23 -7.27 34.91 14.23
N LYS A 24 -7.64 35.86 15.10
CA LYS A 24 -8.39 37.07 14.72
C LYS A 24 -7.55 37.99 13.83
N LEU A 25 -6.29 38.23 14.20
CA LEU A 25 -5.35 39.01 13.40
C LEU A 25 -5.13 38.36 12.04
N MET A 26 -4.83 37.06 12.02
CA MET A 26 -4.57 36.32 10.79
C MET A 26 -5.79 36.35 9.86
N LYS A 27 -7.00 36.16 10.41
CA LYS A 27 -8.25 36.25 9.63
C LYS A 27 -8.47 37.65 9.05
N LYS A 28 -8.12 38.72 9.78
CA LYS A 28 -8.22 40.11 9.29
C LYS A 28 -7.26 40.33 8.11
N LYS A 29 -6.03 39.85 8.21
CA LYS A 29 -5.02 39.92 7.14
C LYS A 29 -5.43 39.16 5.88
N VAL A 30 -5.95 37.94 6.02
CA VAL A 30 -6.49 37.16 4.89
C VAL A 30 -7.61 37.92 4.14
N LYS A 31 -8.48 38.64 4.86
CA LYS A 31 -9.49 39.50 4.22
C LYS A 31 -8.89 40.73 3.53
N GLN A 32 -7.86 41.33 4.11
CA GLN A 32 -7.18 42.49 3.56
C GLN A 32 -6.46 42.15 2.26
N TYR A 33 -5.73 41.03 2.21
CA TYR A 33 -5.05 40.58 0.99
C TYR A 33 -6.01 40.32 -0.16
N SER A 34 -7.19 39.77 0.11
CA SER A 34 -8.24 39.58 -0.91
C SER A 34 -8.67 40.90 -1.55
N ARG A 35 -8.94 41.93 -0.73
CA ARG A 35 -9.33 43.26 -1.21
C ARG A 35 -8.22 43.94 -2.01
N GLN A 36 -6.96 43.71 -1.61
CA GLN A 36 -5.81 44.31 -2.26
C GLN A 36 -5.44 43.61 -3.58
N ILE A 37 -5.69 42.31 -3.69
CA ILE A 37 -5.57 41.54 -4.94
C ILE A 37 -6.70 41.93 -5.90
N GLU A 38 -7.94 42.05 -5.41
CA GLU A 38 -9.10 42.51 -6.21
C GLU A 38 -8.91 43.94 -6.75
N ALA A 39 -8.19 44.80 -6.02
CA ALA A 39 -7.88 46.16 -6.42
C ALA A 39 -6.62 46.30 -7.31
N GLY A 40 -5.94 45.20 -7.65
CA GLY A 40 -4.73 45.22 -8.48
C GLY A 40 -3.48 45.84 -7.82
N VAL A 41 -3.50 46.06 -6.50
CA VAL A 41 -2.46 46.83 -5.77
C VAL A 41 -1.28 45.95 -5.31
N LEU A 42 -1.47 44.63 -5.19
CA LEU A 42 -0.45 43.71 -4.69
C LEU A 42 -0.24 42.49 -5.59
N ASP A 43 1.02 42.19 -5.86
CA ASP A 43 1.43 40.96 -6.53
C ASP A 43 1.16 39.73 -5.64
N ARG A 44 0.64 38.67 -6.26
CA ARG A 44 0.22 37.41 -5.63
C ARG A 44 1.39 36.73 -4.89
N ARG A 45 2.62 36.82 -5.43
CA ARG A 45 3.83 36.28 -4.80
C ARG A 45 4.14 36.97 -3.47
N HIS A 46 3.91 38.28 -3.38
CA HIS A 46 4.13 39.04 -2.16
C HIS A 46 3.18 38.61 -1.04
N VAL A 47 1.90 38.37 -1.36
CA VAL A 47 0.89 37.91 -0.39
C VAL A 47 1.25 36.53 0.19
N LEU A 48 1.71 35.60 -0.65
CA LEU A 48 2.13 34.26 -0.20
C LEU A 48 3.34 34.35 0.74
N LYS A 49 4.32 35.19 0.39
CA LYS A 49 5.54 35.40 1.20
C LYS A 49 5.23 36.07 2.54
N ASP A 50 4.44 37.13 2.53
CA ASP A 50 4.09 37.88 3.74
C ASP A 50 3.23 37.02 4.69
N PHE A 51 2.22 36.34 4.17
CA PHE A 51 1.40 35.43 4.97
C PHE A 51 2.19 34.25 5.54
N SER A 52 3.14 33.71 4.76
CA SER A 52 4.06 32.67 5.23
C SER A 52 4.90 33.16 6.41
N ARG A 53 5.50 34.34 6.31
CA ARG A 53 6.30 34.94 7.39
C ARG A 53 5.47 35.19 8.65
N MET A 54 4.22 35.65 8.48
CA MET A 54 3.30 35.84 9.59
C MET A 54 2.94 34.51 10.28
N LEU A 55 2.73 33.43 9.52
CA LEU A 55 2.50 32.10 10.08
C LEU A 55 3.72 31.58 10.83
N ASP A 56 4.92 31.72 10.25
CA ASP A 56 6.18 31.31 10.87
C ASP A 56 6.37 31.97 12.24
N HIS A 57 6.13 33.29 12.33
CA HIS A 57 6.24 34.01 13.61
C HIS A 57 5.19 33.57 14.64
N GLN A 58 3.99 33.18 14.22
CA GLN A 58 3.00 32.61 15.15
C GLN A 58 3.41 31.22 15.63
N ILE A 59 3.97 30.38 14.75
CA ILE A 59 4.46 29.05 15.09
C ILE A 59 5.64 29.16 16.05
N GLU A 60 6.61 30.02 15.75
CA GLU A 60 7.77 30.29 16.59
C GLU A 60 7.38 30.62 18.03
N LYS A 61 6.44 31.56 18.19
CA LYS A 61 5.92 31.94 19.50
C LYS A 61 5.32 30.76 20.27
N ILE A 62 4.55 29.91 19.60
CA ILE A 62 3.92 28.71 20.22
C ILE A 62 5.00 27.71 20.64
N VAL A 63 6.00 27.53 19.77
CA VAL A 63 7.07 26.55 19.94
C VAL A 63 8.03 26.94 21.06
N LEU A 64 8.47 28.19 21.11
CA LEU A 64 9.36 28.65 22.18
C LEU A 64 8.71 28.48 23.56
N PHE A 65 7.41 28.79 23.67
CA PHE A 65 6.65 28.55 24.90
C PHE A 65 6.51 27.07 25.22
N LEU A 66 6.26 26.21 24.23
CA LEU A 66 6.20 24.76 24.42
C LEU A 66 7.51 24.22 24.99
N LEU A 67 8.66 24.63 24.42
CA LEU A 67 9.99 24.22 24.88
C LEU A 67 10.26 24.69 26.31
N GLU A 68 9.89 25.91 26.66
CA GLU A 68 10.01 26.44 28.01
C GLU A 68 9.22 25.59 29.03
N GLN A 69 7.96 25.28 28.73
CA GLN A 69 7.10 24.46 29.60
C GLN A 69 7.57 23.01 29.71
N GLN A 70 8.09 22.43 28.62
CA GLN A 70 8.72 21.12 28.65
C GLN A 70 9.96 21.11 29.56
N GLY A 71 10.82 22.13 29.47
CA GLY A 71 12.00 22.28 30.32
C GLY A 71 11.66 22.41 31.80
N LEU A 72 10.64 23.22 32.14
CA LEU A 72 10.15 23.35 33.52
C LEU A 72 9.62 22.02 34.06
N SER A 73 8.86 21.28 33.25
CA SER A 73 8.33 19.96 33.63
C SER A 73 9.45 18.95 33.86
N ALA A 74 10.44 18.90 32.95
CA ALA A 74 11.58 18.02 33.06
C ALA A 74 12.43 18.32 34.31
N SER A 75 12.67 19.61 34.60
CA SER A 75 13.41 20.02 35.82
C SER A 75 12.67 19.63 37.10
N ARG A 76 11.33 19.78 37.14
CA ARG A 76 10.52 19.34 38.28
C ARG A 76 10.59 17.82 38.46
N ILE A 77 10.46 17.05 37.39
CA ILE A 77 10.56 15.58 37.44
C ILE A 77 11.95 15.14 37.94
N ALA A 78 13.03 15.78 37.47
CA ALA A 78 14.37 15.47 37.93
C ALA A 78 14.53 15.65 39.46
N LYS A 79 14.01 16.76 40.01
CA LYS A 79 14.02 17.00 41.47
C LYS A 79 13.16 15.99 42.23
N LEU A 80 12.02 15.59 41.69
CA LEU A 80 11.16 14.58 42.31
C LEU A 80 11.81 13.18 42.28
N ASN A 81 12.57 12.86 41.23
CA ASN A 81 13.35 11.62 41.18
C ASN A 81 14.42 11.58 42.29
N GLU A 82 15.14 12.67 42.53
CA GLU A 82 16.12 12.74 43.63
C GLU A 82 15.48 12.49 45.01
N GLN A 83 14.28 13.05 45.22
CA GLN A 83 13.49 12.80 46.43
C GLN A 83 12.97 11.36 46.51
N GLN A 84 12.62 10.78 45.37
CA GLN A 84 12.20 9.37 45.27
C GLN A 84 13.34 8.44 45.65
N ASP A 85 14.55 8.67 45.14
CA ASP A 85 15.76 7.87 45.42
C ASP A 85 16.10 7.90 46.92
N PHE A 86 16.04 9.08 47.56
CA PHE A 86 16.25 9.20 49.01
C PHE A 86 15.20 8.42 49.84
N LEU A 87 13.94 8.41 49.39
CA LEU A 87 12.86 7.67 50.04
C LEU A 87 12.90 6.16 49.74
N GLN A 88 13.70 5.70 48.77
CA GLN A 88 13.98 4.27 48.60
C GLN A 88 14.88 3.74 49.72
N GLU A 89 15.78 4.58 50.25
CA GLU A 89 16.68 4.20 51.35
C GLU A 89 16.01 4.27 52.73
N GLN A 90 15.07 5.20 52.93
CA GLN A 90 14.30 5.37 54.18
C GLN A 90 12.80 5.53 53.89
N PRO A 91 11.99 4.45 53.98
CA PRO A 91 10.58 4.51 53.64
C PRO A 91 9.76 5.26 54.70
N ASP A 92 9.15 6.38 54.28
CA ASP A 92 8.21 7.19 55.07
C ASP A 92 6.90 7.36 54.28
N ILE A 93 5.82 6.78 54.81
CA ILE A 93 4.51 6.71 54.15
C ILE A 93 3.92 8.11 53.90
N SER A 94 4.16 9.07 54.81
CA SER A 94 3.66 10.45 54.66
C SER A 94 4.34 11.14 53.47
N LYS A 95 5.67 10.99 53.37
CA LYS A 95 6.46 11.59 52.28
C LYS A 95 6.22 10.94 50.93
N ILE A 96 5.91 9.64 50.90
CA ILE A 96 5.51 8.93 49.68
C ILE A 96 4.17 9.46 49.13
N ALA A 97 3.21 9.75 50.02
CA ALA A 97 1.93 10.36 49.62
C ALA A 97 2.11 11.78 49.08
N GLU A 98 2.96 12.60 49.73
CA GLU A 98 3.31 13.95 49.25
C GLU A 98 4.02 13.92 47.89
N LEU A 99 4.97 12.99 47.70
CA LEU A 99 5.69 12.82 46.44
C LEU A 99 4.75 12.40 45.30
N ARG A 100 3.80 11.51 45.57
CA ARG A 100 2.77 11.10 44.60
C ARG A 100 1.92 12.29 44.16
N GLU A 101 1.47 13.12 45.11
CA GLU A 101 0.68 14.30 44.79
C GLU A 101 1.50 15.34 44.01
N ALA A 102 2.80 15.45 44.30
CA ALA A 102 3.72 16.28 43.51
C ALA A 102 3.87 15.79 42.06
N TYR A 103 3.98 14.47 41.83
CA TYR A 103 3.96 13.91 40.48
C TYR A 103 2.63 14.11 39.76
N ARG A 104 1.50 13.99 40.47
CA ARG A 104 0.17 14.28 39.92
C ARG A 104 0.03 15.74 39.51
N ALA A 105 0.56 16.67 40.30
CA ALA A 105 0.56 18.09 39.97
C ALA A 105 1.32 18.35 38.65
N VAL A 106 2.48 17.70 38.44
CA VAL A 106 3.20 17.77 37.16
C VAL A 106 2.37 17.16 36.03
N GLY A 107 1.67 16.06 36.28
CA GLY A 107 0.73 15.45 35.31
C GLY A 107 -0.42 16.38 34.91
N GLN A 108 -0.98 17.13 35.86
CA GLN A 108 -2.03 18.13 35.59
C GLN A 108 -1.50 19.31 34.76
N ASP A 109 -0.28 19.77 35.04
CA ASP A 109 0.36 20.82 34.23
C ASP A 109 0.67 20.33 32.81
N LEU A 110 1.06 19.06 32.65
CA LEU A 110 1.21 18.43 31.35
C LEU A 110 -0.11 18.33 30.58
N LEU A 111 -1.22 18.03 31.24
CA LEU A 111 -2.55 18.03 30.61
C LEU A 111 -2.93 19.41 30.06
N LYS A 112 -2.64 20.48 30.81
CA LYS A 112 -2.81 21.86 30.33
C LYS A 112 -1.96 22.10 29.07
N LEU A 113 -0.70 21.65 29.08
CA LEU A 113 0.22 21.80 27.96
C LEU A 113 -0.24 21.05 26.72
N LEU A 114 -0.69 19.79 26.85
CA LEU A 114 -1.25 19.01 25.74
C LEU A 114 -2.47 19.71 25.13
N PHE A 115 -3.36 20.23 25.96
CA PHE A 115 -4.52 20.99 25.50
C PHE A 115 -4.12 22.31 24.79
N PHE A 116 -3.09 23.01 25.29
CA PHE A 116 -2.55 24.19 24.61
C PHE A 116 -2.06 23.88 23.20
N VAL A 117 -1.31 22.78 23.04
CA VAL A 117 -0.79 22.37 21.73
C VAL A 117 -1.93 21.99 20.78
N GLU A 118 -2.91 21.22 21.25
CA GLU A 118 -4.10 20.83 20.48
C GLU A 118 -4.84 22.06 19.90
N ILE A 119 -5.14 23.02 20.77
CA ILE A 119 -5.88 24.23 20.40
C ILE A 119 -5.12 25.07 19.36
N ASN A 120 -3.79 25.17 19.50
CA ASN A 120 -2.94 25.88 18.55
C ASN A 120 -2.84 25.17 17.20
N ALA A 121 -2.69 23.84 17.20
CA ALA A 121 -2.68 23.02 16.00
C ALA A 121 -4.00 23.15 15.21
N ILE A 122 -5.15 23.12 15.89
CA ILE A 122 -6.47 23.35 15.28
C ILE A 122 -6.57 24.77 14.71
N GLY A 123 -6.05 25.77 15.42
CA GLY A 123 -6.03 27.16 14.97
C GLY A 123 -5.21 27.37 13.69
N LEU A 124 -4.00 26.79 13.63
CA LEU A 124 -3.14 26.76 12.45
C LEU A 124 -3.84 26.09 11.26
N ARG A 125 -4.44 24.91 11.49
CA ARG A 125 -5.21 24.19 10.45
C ARG A 125 -6.33 25.05 9.87
N LYS A 126 -7.12 25.69 10.72
CA LYS A 126 -8.27 26.49 10.29
C LYS A 126 -7.89 27.78 9.58
N ILE A 127 -6.71 28.34 9.83
CA ILE A 127 -6.26 29.54 9.12
C ILE A 127 -5.68 29.18 7.75
N LEU A 128 -4.93 28.10 7.66
CA LEU A 128 -4.44 27.54 6.39
C LEU A 128 -5.60 27.19 5.45
N LYS A 129 -6.60 26.42 5.93
CA LYS A 129 -7.82 26.12 5.16
C LYS A 129 -8.57 27.37 4.71
N LYS A 130 -8.58 28.42 5.54
CA LYS A 130 -9.25 29.69 5.21
C LYS A 130 -8.50 30.47 4.14
N PHE A 131 -7.17 30.40 4.12
CA PHE A 131 -6.35 31.01 3.09
C PHE A 131 -6.60 30.32 1.74
N ASP A 132 -6.47 28.98 1.69
CA ASP A 132 -6.69 28.20 0.46
C ASP A 132 -8.09 28.42 -0.13
N LYS A 133 -9.14 28.36 0.71
CA LYS A 133 -10.52 28.57 0.23
C LYS A 133 -10.74 29.96 -0.39
N ARG A 134 -9.98 30.97 0.02
CA ARG A 134 -10.19 32.36 -0.42
C ARG A 134 -9.40 32.70 -1.68
N PHE A 135 -8.28 32.03 -1.90
CA PHE A 135 -7.38 32.31 -3.02
C PHE A 135 -7.28 31.17 -4.04
N GLY A 136 -7.96 30.03 -3.82
CA GLY A 136 -7.99 28.91 -4.76
C GLY A 136 -6.67 28.12 -4.87
N TYR A 137 -5.68 28.42 -4.03
CA TYR A 137 -4.34 27.83 -4.10
C TYR A 137 -4.18 26.55 -3.28
N ARG A 138 -3.20 25.73 -3.66
CA ARG A 138 -2.58 24.70 -2.81
C ARG A 138 -1.53 25.30 -1.87
N PHE A 139 -1.79 26.47 -1.28
CA PHE A 139 -0.80 27.15 -0.43
C PHE A 139 -0.49 26.31 0.81
N THR A 140 -1.50 25.68 1.42
CA THR A 140 -1.26 24.74 2.53
C THR A 140 -0.25 23.67 2.14
N ASN A 141 -0.40 23.04 0.97
CA ASN A 141 0.53 21.99 0.52
C ASN A 141 1.95 22.53 0.29
N TYR A 142 2.08 23.72 -0.31
CA TYR A 142 3.38 24.35 -0.52
C TYR A 142 4.06 24.77 0.79
N TYR A 143 3.34 25.50 1.65
CA TYR A 143 3.82 26.01 2.93
C TYR A 143 4.28 24.87 3.83
N VAL A 144 3.51 23.78 3.83
CA VAL A 144 3.84 22.56 4.53
C VAL A 144 4.98 21.82 3.87
N LYS A 145 4.96 21.51 2.56
CA LYS A 145 6.01 20.69 1.92
C LYS A 145 7.40 21.30 2.14
N THR A 146 7.48 22.62 2.09
CA THR A 146 8.72 23.38 2.32
C THR A 146 9.19 23.37 3.78
N ARG A 147 8.28 23.22 4.74
CA ARG A 147 8.57 23.30 6.19
C ARG A 147 8.51 21.94 6.89
N ALA A 148 7.81 20.96 6.36
CA ALA A 148 7.69 19.64 6.98
C ALA A 148 9.01 18.87 6.94
N ASN A 149 9.88 19.17 5.97
CA ASN A 149 11.14 18.44 5.74
C ASN A 149 12.39 19.29 6.00
N HIS A 150 12.25 20.56 6.43
CA HIS A 150 13.39 21.41 6.69
C HIS A 150 13.95 21.15 8.10
N PRO A 151 15.27 20.94 8.29
CA PRO A 151 15.87 20.52 9.57
C PRO A 151 15.64 21.51 10.72
N TYR A 152 15.48 22.80 10.41
CA TYR A 152 15.21 23.85 11.40
C TYR A 152 13.73 24.26 11.49
N SER A 153 12.83 23.44 10.97
CA SER A 153 11.42 23.80 10.96
C SER A 153 10.75 23.63 12.31
N GLN A 154 10.34 24.76 12.87
CA GLN A 154 9.57 24.83 14.11
C GLN A 154 8.16 24.23 13.97
N LEU A 155 7.66 24.09 12.73
CA LEU A 155 6.37 23.43 12.47
C LEU A 155 6.36 21.98 13.00
N GLN A 156 7.48 21.26 12.88
CA GLN A 156 7.55 19.87 13.35
C GLN A 156 7.35 19.74 14.86
N GLN A 157 7.77 20.72 15.66
CA GLN A 157 7.70 20.66 17.12
C GLN A 157 6.26 20.77 17.63
N VAL A 158 5.38 21.48 16.92
CA VAL A 158 3.94 21.60 17.25
C VAL A 158 3.15 20.36 16.84
N PHE A 159 3.61 19.60 15.83
CA PHE A 159 2.82 18.50 15.24
C PHE A 159 3.35 17.10 15.55
N LYS A 160 4.67 16.92 15.75
CA LYS A 160 5.29 15.64 16.13
C LYS A 160 5.49 15.49 17.64
N HIS A 161 5.24 16.53 18.43
CA HIS A 161 5.29 16.50 19.90
C HIS A 161 6.58 15.93 20.48
N VAL A 162 7.71 16.20 19.82
CA VAL A 162 9.03 15.67 20.21
C VAL A 162 9.33 16.10 21.65
N GLY A 163 9.58 15.13 22.54
CA GLY A 163 9.86 15.36 23.96
C GLY A 163 8.66 15.21 24.90
N LEU A 164 7.42 15.47 24.46
CA LEU A 164 6.22 15.29 25.31
C LEU A 164 6.03 13.82 25.70
N GLY A 165 6.27 12.89 24.78
CA GLY A 165 6.17 11.44 25.04
C GLY A 165 7.15 10.94 26.11
N ALA A 166 8.34 11.53 26.20
CA ALA A 166 9.32 11.19 27.23
C ALA A 166 8.88 11.67 28.62
N VAL A 167 8.30 12.87 28.71
CA VAL A 167 7.71 13.40 29.95
C VAL A 167 6.51 12.56 30.40
N VAL A 168 5.62 12.18 29.47
CA VAL A 168 4.49 11.27 29.72
C VAL A 168 4.99 9.92 30.25
N GLY A 169 6.01 9.34 29.61
CA GLY A 169 6.59 8.06 30.01
C GLY A 169 7.23 8.13 31.40
N ALA A 170 7.98 9.19 31.70
CA ALA A 170 8.62 9.39 33.01
C ALA A 170 7.58 9.50 34.14
N ILE A 171 6.53 10.31 33.97
CA ILE A 171 5.46 10.47 34.96
C ILE A 171 4.69 9.16 35.14
N SER A 172 4.33 8.49 34.05
CA SER A 172 3.55 7.24 34.09
C SER A 172 4.32 6.12 34.80
N ARG A 173 5.63 6.02 34.55
CA ARG A 173 6.49 5.03 35.21
C ARG A 173 6.64 5.31 36.70
N ASN A 174 6.94 6.56 37.08
CA ASN A 174 7.19 6.91 38.47
C ASN A 174 5.91 6.82 39.32
N LEU A 175 4.75 7.21 38.78
CA LEU A 175 3.46 7.04 39.47
C LEU A 175 3.08 5.57 39.65
N ALA A 176 3.38 4.71 38.66
CA ALA A 176 3.14 3.27 38.78
C ALA A 176 4.04 2.63 39.85
N GLU A 177 5.31 3.04 39.92
CA GLU A 177 6.26 2.52 40.93
C GLU A 177 5.87 2.92 42.36
N LEU A 178 5.33 4.13 42.56
CA LEU A 178 4.82 4.58 43.85
C LEU A 178 3.49 3.90 44.24
N GLN A 179 2.79 3.29 43.29
CA GLN A 179 1.52 2.62 43.50
C GLN A 179 1.67 1.16 43.96
N ASP A 180 2.65 0.42 43.44
CA ASP A 180 2.96 -0.96 43.88
C ASP A 180 3.40 -1.02 45.35
N ARG A 181 3.91 0.08 45.90
CA ARG A 181 4.40 0.17 47.29
C ARG A 181 3.31 0.46 48.33
N GLN A 182 2.03 0.57 47.94
CA GLN A 182 0.91 0.89 48.83
C GLN A 182 0.28 -0.34 49.54
N GLY A 183 0.83 -1.54 49.34
CA GLY A 183 0.49 -2.72 50.13
C GLY A 183 0.93 -2.54 51.59
N SER A 184 -0.03 -2.30 52.48
CA SER A 184 0.12 -2.17 53.93
C SER A 184 1.03 -3.25 54.55
N TYR A 185 2.12 -2.85 55.22
CA TYR A 185 2.98 -3.73 56.03
C TYR A 185 2.40 -4.02 57.44
N LEU A 186 1.11 -3.75 57.68
CA LEU A 186 0.51 -3.80 59.04
C LEU A 186 -0.68 -4.75 59.21
N SER A 187 -1.23 -5.33 58.14
CA SER A 187 -2.32 -6.31 58.25
C SER A 187 -2.30 -7.33 57.12
N ILE A 188 -2.25 -8.61 57.47
CA ILE A 188 -2.29 -9.75 56.56
C ILE A 188 -3.68 -10.00 55.95
N TYR A 189 -4.69 -9.22 56.36
CA TYR A 189 -6.08 -9.32 55.91
C TYR A 189 -6.53 -8.14 55.03
N ASP A 190 -5.65 -7.17 54.77
CA ASP A 190 -5.96 -6.12 53.81
C ASP A 190 -6.00 -6.75 52.41
N GLN A 191 -7.20 -6.86 51.82
CA GLN A 191 -7.35 -7.32 50.44
C GLN A 191 -6.50 -6.41 49.52
N PRO A 192 -5.75 -6.97 48.55
CA PRO A 192 -5.08 -6.14 47.56
C PRO A 192 -6.17 -5.40 46.78
N GLY A 193 -6.28 -4.10 47.02
CA GLY A 193 -7.11 -3.23 46.20
C GLY A 193 -6.67 -3.42 44.75
N LEU A 194 -7.64 -3.69 43.86
CA LEU A 194 -7.44 -3.74 42.41
C LEU A 194 -6.49 -2.62 41.95
N PRO A 195 -5.67 -2.84 40.90
CA PRO A 195 -4.76 -1.82 40.37
C PRO A 195 -5.57 -0.63 39.86
N LEU A 196 -5.84 0.32 40.74
CA LEU A 196 -6.51 1.58 40.43
C LEU A 196 -5.53 2.43 39.64
N GLN A 197 -5.40 2.20 38.33
CA GLN A 197 -4.63 3.08 37.45
C GLN A 197 -4.94 4.54 37.81
N ASP A 198 -3.90 5.31 38.14
CA ASP A 198 -4.09 6.67 38.61
C ASP A 198 -4.86 7.47 37.55
N PRO A 199 -5.99 8.12 37.87
CA PRO A 199 -6.86 8.75 36.88
C PRO A 199 -6.15 9.84 36.05
N VAL A 200 -5.06 10.39 36.58
CA VAL A 200 -4.20 11.34 35.87
C VAL A 200 -3.47 10.65 34.70
N ILE A 201 -3.03 9.40 34.85
CA ILE A 201 -2.36 8.62 33.80
C ILE A 201 -3.32 8.37 32.64
N ASP A 202 -4.56 7.98 32.94
CA ASP A 202 -5.58 7.72 31.91
C ASP A 202 -5.99 9.00 31.19
N ALA A 203 -6.11 10.11 31.92
CA ALA A 203 -6.35 11.42 31.34
C ALA A 203 -5.20 11.84 30.40
N ILE A 204 -3.94 11.59 30.79
CA ILE A 204 -2.75 11.91 29.99
C ILE A 204 -2.72 11.05 28.72
N LYS A 205 -2.96 9.75 28.83
CA LYS A 205 -3.04 8.85 27.66
C LYS A 205 -4.15 9.28 26.70
N ALA A 206 -5.36 9.50 27.22
CA ALA A 206 -6.48 9.97 26.40
C ALA A 206 -6.23 11.35 25.77
N ALA A 207 -5.51 12.25 26.45
CA ALA A 207 -5.10 13.54 25.88
C ALA A 207 -4.02 13.36 24.80
N ALA A 208 -3.04 12.49 25.01
CA ALA A 208 -1.99 12.17 24.04
C ALA A 208 -2.54 11.49 22.78
N ASP A 209 -3.49 10.57 22.93
CA ASP A 209 -4.15 9.89 21.81
C ASP A 209 -5.02 10.87 20.99
N ARG A 210 -5.80 11.72 21.69
CA ARG A 210 -6.56 12.81 21.06
C ARG A 210 -5.63 13.78 20.32
N LEU A 211 -4.51 14.14 20.95
CA LEU A 211 -3.53 15.02 20.35
C LEU A 211 -2.95 14.37 19.09
N THR A 212 -2.51 13.11 19.16
CA THR A 212 -1.98 12.33 18.03
C THR A 212 -2.97 12.31 16.87
N TYR A 213 -4.25 12.00 17.11
CA TYR A 213 -5.29 12.05 16.09
C TYR A 213 -5.52 13.47 15.53
N SER A 214 -5.52 14.48 16.41
CA SER A 214 -5.74 15.87 16.01
C SER A 214 -4.57 16.48 15.26
N THR A 215 -3.34 16.02 15.48
CA THR A 215 -2.11 16.52 14.86
C THR A 215 -1.54 15.60 13.80
N ASP A 216 -2.16 14.44 13.56
CA ASP A 216 -1.77 13.54 12.48
C ASP A 216 -1.92 14.27 11.14
N PHE A 217 -0.77 14.77 10.71
CA PHE A 217 -0.65 15.72 9.65
C PHE A 217 -0.76 15.03 8.30
N LEU A 218 -0.46 13.72 8.25
CA LEU A 218 -0.74 12.84 7.12
C LEU A 218 -2.24 12.69 6.88
N HIS A 219 -3.07 12.60 7.92
CA HIS A 219 -4.52 12.60 7.78
C HIS A 219 -5.03 13.93 7.17
N PHE A 220 -4.46 15.06 7.58
CA PHE A 220 -4.81 16.38 7.04
C PHE A 220 -4.32 16.61 5.59
N LEU A 221 -3.09 16.20 5.26
CA LEU A 221 -2.57 16.22 3.89
C LEU A 221 -3.28 15.22 2.98
N ALA A 222 -3.60 14.03 3.46
CA ALA A 222 -4.37 13.03 2.75
C ALA A 222 -5.78 13.55 2.45
N GLN A 223 -6.47 14.17 3.42
CA GLN A 223 -7.76 14.82 3.20
C GLN A 223 -7.68 15.97 2.20
N HIS A 224 -6.62 16.79 2.22
CA HIS A 224 -6.46 17.90 1.25
C HIS A 224 -5.95 17.47 -0.14
N ALA A 225 -5.24 16.34 -0.24
CA ALA A 225 -4.83 15.75 -1.50
C ALA A 225 -5.97 14.95 -2.16
N LEU A 226 -6.91 14.42 -1.37
CA LEU A 226 -7.97 13.53 -1.85
C LEU A 226 -9.37 14.14 -1.93
N ILE A 227 -9.70 15.25 -1.23
CA ILE A 227 -11.09 15.76 -1.18
C ILE A 227 -11.16 17.30 -1.14
N MET A 228 -11.65 17.90 -2.23
CA MET A 228 -12.24 19.24 -2.21
C MET A 228 -13.67 19.10 -1.67
N GLN A 229 -13.92 19.72 -0.51
CA GLN A 229 -15.21 19.79 0.22
C GLN A 229 -15.85 18.46 0.66
N GLU A 230 -15.54 18.03 1.88
CA GLU A 230 -16.56 17.55 2.81
C GLU A 230 -16.61 18.53 4.00
N GLU A 231 -17.83 18.95 4.33
CA GLU A 231 -18.12 19.71 5.55
C GLU A 231 -17.81 18.83 6.77
N LEU A 232 -17.41 19.45 7.89
CA LEU A 232 -17.19 18.69 9.12
C LEU A 232 -18.48 17.94 9.49
N PRO A 233 -18.42 16.67 9.93
CA PRO A 233 -19.51 16.11 10.68
C PRO A 233 -19.65 16.93 11.97
N THR A 234 -20.85 17.42 12.20
CA THR A 234 -21.26 17.91 13.51
C THR A 234 -21.17 16.74 14.48
N ALA A 235 -20.77 17.00 15.73
CA ALA A 235 -20.80 15.98 16.76
C ALA A 235 -22.21 15.34 16.81
N GLU A 236 -22.25 14.01 16.89
CA GLU A 236 -23.44 13.14 16.86
C GLU A 236 -23.98 12.74 15.47
N GLU A 237 -23.14 12.12 14.63
CA GLU A 237 -23.62 11.09 13.70
C GLU A 237 -22.71 9.86 13.85
N HIS A 238 -23.28 8.74 14.31
CA HIS A 238 -22.71 7.43 14.09
C HIS A 238 -22.58 7.24 12.57
N VAL A 239 -21.39 7.48 12.03
CA VAL A 239 -21.07 7.11 10.64
C VAL A 239 -21.13 5.59 10.60
N ASP A 240 -22.14 5.10 9.91
CA ASP A 240 -22.53 3.71 9.77
C ASP A 240 -21.32 2.83 9.40
N ASP A 241 -20.94 1.94 10.31
CA ASP A 241 -19.91 0.89 10.19
C ASP A 241 -20.25 -0.17 9.11
N GLN A 242 -21.26 0.09 8.25
CA GLN A 242 -21.86 -0.88 7.34
C GLN A 242 -21.15 -1.09 6.00
N ARG A 243 -20.12 -0.29 5.64
CA ARG A 243 -19.40 -0.47 4.35
C ARG A 243 -18.37 -1.60 4.36
N TYR A 244 -17.94 -2.06 5.53
CA TYR A 244 -16.84 -3.01 5.68
C TYR A 244 -17.33 -4.37 6.18
N HIS A 245 -17.45 -5.35 5.28
CA HIS A 245 -17.68 -6.75 5.66
C HIS A 245 -16.36 -7.51 5.69
N PHE A 246 -15.83 -7.72 6.91
CA PHE A 246 -14.60 -8.46 7.16
C PHE A 246 -14.57 -9.83 6.46
N MET A 247 -15.70 -10.57 6.50
CA MET A 247 -15.80 -11.88 5.86
C MET A 247 -15.62 -11.81 4.33
N SER A 248 -16.09 -10.74 3.69
CA SER A 248 -15.92 -10.55 2.25
C SER A 248 -14.48 -10.19 1.89
N LEU A 249 -13.78 -9.42 2.74
CA LEU A 249 -12.33 -9.24 2.60
C LEU A 249 -11.57 -10.56 2.77
N LEU A 250 -11.92 -11.36 3.79
CA LEU A 250 -11.32 -12.67 4.04
C LEU A 250 -11.49 -13.61 2.84
N LEU A 251 -12.66 -13.64 2.21
CA LEU A 251 -12.91 -14.42 1.00
C LEU A 251 -12.05 -13.97 -0.18
N ASN A 252 -11.86 -12.66 -0.38
CA ASN A 252 -10.94 -12.13 -1.41
C ASN A 252 -9.48 -12.51 -1.13
N LEU A 253 -9.06 -12.49 0.13
CA LEU A 253 -7.72 -12.94 0.53
C LEU A 253 -7.56 -14.45 0.34
N ALA A 254 -8.57 -15.25 0.72
CA ALA A 254 -8.60 -16.70 0.52
C ALA A 254 -8.57 -17.08 -0.96
N ASN A 255 -9.31 -16.37 -1.82
CA ASN A 255 -9.24 -16.53 -3.28
C ASN A 255 -7.82 -16.32 -3.80
N THR A 256 -7.17 -15.25 -3.34
CA THR A 256 -5.81 -14.89 -3.73
C THR A 256 -4.81 -15.96 -3.29
N PHE A 257 -4.91 -16.41 -2.05
CA PHE A 257 -4.11 -17.50 -1.50
C PHE A 257 -4.30 -18.78 -2.32
N LEU A 258 -5.54 -19.23 -2.49
CA LEU A 258 -5.86 -20.47 -3.19
C LEU A 258 -5.44 -20.44 -4.66
N TYR A 259 -5.54 -19.27 -5.32
CA TYR A 259 -5.03 -19.07 -6.67
C TYR A 259 -3.51 -19.20 -6.77
N MET A 260 -2.77 -18.66 -5.79
CA MET A 260 -1.32 -18.85 -5.76
C MET A 260 -0.93 -20.29 -5.46
N VAL A 261 -1.63 -20.98 -4.54
CA VAL A 261 -1.45 -22.42 -4.35
C VAL A 261 -1.68 -23.17 -5.66
N ASN A 262 -2.77 -22.89 -6.37
CA ASN A 262 -3.09 -23.52 -7.66
C ASN A 262 -2.00 -23.32 -8.73
N THR A 263 -1.39 -22.14 -8.73
CA THR A 263 -0.35 -21.80 -9.70
C THR A 263 0.92 -22.60 -9.43
N TYR A 264 1.36 -22.64 -8.17
CA TYR A 264 2.69 -23.16 -7.80
C TYR A 264 2.71 -24.63 -7.32
N ILE A 265 1.56 -25.23 -7.00
CA ILE A 265 1.46 -26.64 -6.56
C ILE A 265 2.03 -27.64 -7.56
N ILE A 266 2.08 -27.25 -8.83
CA ILE A 266 2.49 -28.10 -9.95
C ILE A 266 3.93 -27.90 -10.38
N VAL A 267 4.58 -26.83 -9.92
CA VAL A 267 5.95 -26.48 -10.33
C VAL A 267 6.93 -27.63 -10.04
N PRO A 268 6.89 -28.30 -8.88
CA PRO A 268 7.81 -29.41 -8.62
C PRO A 268 7.66 -30.60 -9.57
N THR A 269 6.48 -30.78 -10.18
CA THR A 269 6.12 -31.93 -11.03
C THR A 269 5.97 -31.58 -12.51
N ALA A 270 6.16 -30.30 -12.89
CA ALA A 270 5.81 -29.81 -14.21
C ALA A 270 6.68 -30.42 -15.32
N ASP A 271 7.97 -30.62 -15.05
CA ASP A 271 8.91 -31.28 -15.96
C ASP A 271 8.60 -32.77 -16.11
N ASP A 272 8.37 -33.48 -15.01
CA ASP A 272 7.99 -34.90 -15.02
C ASP A 272 6.69 -35.13 -15.81
N TYR A 273 5.68 -34.28 -15.60
CA TYR A 273 4.41 -34.40 -16.31
C TYR A 273 4.53 -34.07 -17.80
N ALA A 274 5.38 -33.12 -18.19
CA ALA A 274 5.66 -32.89 -19.60
C ALA A 274 6.33 -34.13 -20.24
N MET A 275 7.29 -34.74 -19.55
CA MET A 275 7.98 -35.95 -20.02
C MET A 275 7.05 -37.16 -20.09
N SER A 276 6.15 -37.34 -19.12
CA SER A 276 5.21 -38.48 -19.10
C SER A 276 4.21 -38.44 -20.27
N LEU A 277 3.90 -37.25 -20.79
CA LEU A 277 3.08 -37.01 -21.98
C LEU A 277 3.89 -36.99 -23.29
N GLY A 278 5.19 -37.29 -23.24
CA GLY A 278 6.07 -37.39 -24.42
C GLY A 278 6.69 -36.07 -24.91
N ALA A 279 6.71 -35.02 -24.08
CA ALA A 279 7.36 -33.74 -24.39
C ALA A 279 8.71 -33.57 -23.65
N ALA A 280 9.53 -32.61 -24.08
CA ALA A 280 10.80 -32.31 -23.40
C ALA A 280 10.55 -31.66 -22.03
N ALA A 281 11.45 -31.87 -21.05
CA ALA A 281 11.36 -31.28 -19.71
C ALA A 281 11.21 -29.74 -19.73
N THR A 282 11.85 -29.07 -20.69
CA THR A 282 11.81 -27.62 -20.88
C THR A 282 10.44 -27.07 -21.33
N VAL A 283 9.52 -27.94 -21.74
CA VAL A 283 8.12 -27.60 -22.00
C VAL A 283 7.37 -27.28 -20.69
N CYS A 284 7.96 -27.57 -19.51
CA CYS A 284 7.44 -27.11 -18.23
C CYS A 284 7.18 -25.59 -18.20
N GLY A 285 8.04 -24.79 -18.85
CA GLY A 285 7.86 -23.34 -18.99
C GLY A 285 6.54 -23.00 -19.69
N ILE A 286 6.23 -23.64 -20.82
CA ILE A 286 4.93 -23.46 -21.50
C ILE A 286 3.77 -23.92 -20.60
N VAL A 287 3.92 -25.04 -19.88
CA VAL A 287 2.86 -25.56 -18.99
C VAL A 287 2.55 -24.58 -17.86
N ILE A 288 3.58 -24.00 -17.23
CA ILE A 288 3.43 -23.01 -16.15
C ILE A 288 2.90 -21.68 -16.75
N GLY A 289 3.53 -21.20 -17.83
CA GLY A 289 3.22 -19.91 -18.46
C GLY A 289 1.88 -19.84 -19.18
N ALA A 290 1.28 -20.96 -19.59
CA ALA A 290 -0.06 -20.98 -20.19
C ALA A 290 -1.11 -20.32 -19.28
N MET A 291 -0.98 -20.48 -17.96
CA MET A 291 -1.87 -19.83 -17.00
C MET A 291 -1.71 -18.30 -17.03
N ALA A 292 -0.47 -17.80 -17.09
CA ALA A 292 -0.18 -16.38 -17.17
C ALA A 292 -0.68 -15.76 -18.48
N ILE A 293 -0.53 -16.46 -19.62
CA ILE A 293 -1.03 -16.02 -20.93
C ILE A 293 -2.55 -15.79 -20.87
N ALA A 294 -3.31 -16.76 -20.39
CA ALA A 294 -4.76 -16.63 -20.28
C ALA A 294 -5.17 -15.53 -19.28
N GLN A 295 -4.39 -15.32 -18.21
CA GLN A 295 -4.64 -14.29 -17.22
C GLN A 295 -4.53 -12.86 -17.78
N VAL A 296 -3.58 -12.58 -18.69
CA VAL A 296 -3.44 -11.25 -19.34
C VAL A 296 -4.74 -10.82 -20.02
N PHE A 297 -5.42 -11.76 -20.67
CA PHE A 297 -6.69 -11.47 -21.32
C PHE A 297 -7.85 -11.40 -20.33
N SER A 298 -7.94 -12.36 -19.40
CA SER A 298 -9.07 -12.43 -18.47
C SER A 298 -9.12 -11.26 -17.49
N SER A 299 -7.96 -10.77 -17.02
CA SER A 299 -7.86 -9.67 -16.07
C SER A 299 -8.59 -8.40 -16.53
N VAL A 300 -8.55 -8.08 -17.83
CA VAL A 300 -9.22 -6.92 -18.43
C VAL A 300 -10.74 -7.08 -18.36
N TYR A 301 -11.25 -8.27 -18.73
CA TYR A 301 -12.68 -8.59 -18.64
C TYR A 301 -13.16 -8.61 -17.19
N PHE A 302 -12.39 -9.20 -16.28
CA PHE A 302 -12.70 -9.24 -14.86
C PHE A 302 -12.67 -7.84 -14.22
N SER A 303 -11.72 -6.99 -14.63
CA SER A 303 -11.68 -5.59 -14.22
C SER A 303 -12.92 -4.83 -14.73
N ALA A 304 -13.33 -5.07 -15.97
CA ALA A 304 -14.55 -4.48 -16.53
C ALA A 304 -15.82 -4.96 -15.80
N TRP A 305 -15.92 -6.26 -15.53
CA TRP A 305 -17.08 -6.88 -14.87
C TRP A 305 -17.19 -6.47 -13.39
N SER A 306 -16.05 -6.31 -12.70
CA SER A 306 -16.02 -5.81 -11.32
C SER A 306 -16.56 -4.39 -11.16
N ASN A 307 -16.61 -3.60 -12.25
CA ASN A 307 -17.34 -2.32 -12.25
C ASN A 307 -18.82 -2.49 -11.90
N LYS A 308 -19.43 -3.67 -12.11
CA LYS A 308 -20.86 -3.92 -11.88
C LYS A 308 -21.15 -4.80 -10.65
N SER A 309 -20.33 -5.81 -10.37
CA SER A 309 -20.49 -6.70 -9.20
C SER A 309 -19.15 -7.38 -8.91
N TYR A 310 -18.84 -7.57 -7.63
CA TYR A 310 -17.66 -8.36 -7.21
C TYR A 310 -18.01 -9.85 -7.05
N PHE A 311 -19.23 -10.18 -6.64
CA PHE A 311 -19.65 -11.57 -6.42
C PHE A 311 -19.65 -12.40 -7.71
N ARG A 312 -20.25 -11.89 -8.79
CA ARG A 312 -20.41 -12.65 -10.04
C ARG A 312 -19.08 -13.05 -10.70
N PRO A 313 -18.08 -12.16 -10.83
CA PRO A 313 -16.75 -12.56 -11.30
C PRO A 313 -16.10 -13.63 -10.42
N LEU A 314 -16.22 -13.54 -9.09
CA LEU A 314 -15.62 -14.51 -8.17
C LEU A 314 -16.24 -15.92 -8.30
N VAL A 315 -17.55 -15.99 -8.51
CA VAL A 315 -18.25 -17.27 -8.79
C VAL A 315 -17.77 -17.86 -10.11
N PHE A 316 -17.75 -17.06 -11.19
CA PHE A 316 -17.28 -17.51 -12.50
C PHE A 316 -15.82 -17.99 -12.45
N SER A 317 -14.96 -17.23 -11.79
CA SER A 317 -13.56 -17.61 -11.52
C SER A 317 -13.47 -19.00 -10.89
N SER A 318 -14.21 -19.24 -9.81
CA SER A 318 -14.16 -20.50 -9.07
C SER A 318 -14.62 -21.70 -9.91
N ILE A 319 -15.67 -21.53 -10.73
CA ILE A 319 -16.16 -22.57 -11.63
C ILE A 319 -15.13 -22.89 -12.71
N VAL A 320 -14.57 -21.86 -13.34
CA VAL A 320 -13.57 -22.02 -14.40
C VAL A 320 -12.29 -22.68 -13.86
N LEU A 321 -11.85 -22.31 -12.66
CA LEU A 321 -10.71 -22.94 -11.98
C LEU A 321 -10.96 -24.39 -11.60
N LEU A 322 -12.19 -24.74 -11.20
CA LEU A 322 -12.59 -26.13 -10.96
C LEU A 322 -12.49 -26.94 -12.26
N VAL A 323 -13.06 -26.44 -13.36
CA VAL A 323 -13.02 -27.10 -14.66
C VAL A 323 -11.57 -27.25 -15.16
N GLY A 324 -10.77 -26.18 -15.09
CA GLY A 324 -9.36 -26.20 -15.52
C GLY A 324 -8.52 -27.23 -14.76
N ASN A 325 -8.73 -27.36 -13.45
CA ASN A 325 -8.02 -28.33 -12.62
C ASN A 325 -8.45 -29.78 -12.89
N VAL A 326 -9.74 -30.02 -13.15
CA VAL A 326 -10.21 -31.34 -13.59
C VAL A 326 -9.61 -31.71 -14.95
N MET A 327 -9.57 -30.77 -15.89
CA MET A 327 -8.94 -30.97 -17.20
C MET A 327 -7.43 -31.25 -17.07
N TYR A 328 -6.74 -30.52 -16.20
CA TYR A 328 -5.33 -30.75 -15.90
C TYR A 328 -5.10 -32.18 -15.42
N ALA A 329 -5.89 -32.66 -14.44
CA ALA A 329 -5.75 -34.02 -13.92
C ALA A 329 -6.09 -35.12 -14.96
N LEU A 330 -7.12 -34.90 -15.78
CA LEU A 330 -7.53 -35.87 -16.81
C LEU A 330 -6.57 -35.94 -18.00
N ALA A 331 -5.67 -34.97 -18.18
CA ALA A 331 -4.73 -34.95 -19.29
C ALA A 331 -3.78 -36.16 -19.30
N TYR A 332 -3.48 -36.73 -18.12
CA TYR A 332 -2.67 -37.94 -17.98
C TYR A 332 -3.38 -39.17 -18.57
N ASP A 333 -4.64 -39.39 -18.17
CA ASP A 333 -5.42 -40.54 -18.64
C ASP A 333 -5.79 -40.44 -20.13
N LEU A 334 -5.91 -39.22 -20.65
CA LEU A 334 -6.14 -38.94 -22.08
C LEU A 334 -4.85 -38.92 -22.91
N ASN A 335 -3.68 -39.03 -22.26
CA ASN A 335 -2.36 -38.95 -22.87
C ASN A 335 -2.21 -37.78 -23.87
N SER A 336 -2.64 -36.58 -23.46
CA SER A 336 -2.71 -35.42 -24.36
C SER A 336 -2.19 -34.14 -23.71
N ILE A 337 -1.05 -33.65 -24.19
CA ILE A 337 -0.49 -32.36 -23.79
C ILE A 337 -1.41 -31.18 -24.13
N SER A 338 -2.23 -31.30 -25.19
CA SER A 338 -3.21 -30.28 -25.54
C SER A 338 -4.27 -30.11 -24.47
N VAL A 339 -4.74 -31.21 -23.86
CA VAL A 339 -5.71 -31.16 -22.74
C VAL A 339 -5.06 -30.56 -21.50
N LEU A 340 -3.78 -30.89 -21.24
CA LEU A 340 -3.00 -30.30 -20.15
C LEU A 340 -2.93 -28.77 -20.29
N LEU A 341 -2.52 -28.28 -21.45
CA LEU A 341 -2.40 -26.86 -21.76
C LEU A 341 -3.76 -26.16 -21.75
N LEU A 342 -4.81 -26.81 -22.25
CA LEU A 342 -6.15 -26.26 -22.20
C LEU A 342 -6.63 -26.12 -20.75
N GLY A 343 -6.42 -27.14 -19.91
CA GLY A 343 -6.69 -27.04 -18.46
C GLY A 343 -5.96 -25.87 -17.80
N ARG A 344 -4.69 -25.63 -18.18
CA ARG A 344 -3.90 -24.49 -17.72
C ARG A 344 -4.45 -23.14 -18.17
N LEU A 345 -4.85 -23.03 -19.43
CA LEU A 345 -5.48 -21.83 -19.97
C LEU A 345 -6.79 -21.53 -19.22
N PHE A 346 -7.61 -22.55 -18.95
CA PHE A 346 -8.82 -22.39 -18.13
C PHE A 346 -8.47 -21.89 -16.72
N CYS A 347 -7.46 -22.48 -16.05
CA CYS A 347 -7.00 -21.97 -14.76
C CYS A 347 -6.60 -20.48 -14.80
N GLY A 348 -5.96 -20.02 -15.88
CA GLY A 348 -5.61 -18.60 -16.07
C GLY A 348 -6.81 -17.71 -16.38
N LEU A 349 -7.78 -18.20 -17.15
CA LEU A 349 -9.04 -17.49 -17.41
C LEU A 349 -9.84 -17.25 -16.13
N GLY A 350 -9.70 -18.13 -15.14
CA GLY A 350 -10.32 -17.99 -13.84
C GLY A 350 -9.61 -17.02 -12.88
N SER A 351 -8.61 -16.24 -13.32
CA SER A 351 -7.88 -15.33 -12.43
C SER A 351 -8.72 -14.12 -11.98
N ALA A 352 -9.16 -14.12 -10.73
CA ALA A 352 -9.88 -13.00 -10.12
C ALA A 352 -8.95 -11.98 -9.41
N ARG A 353 -7.63 -12.05 -9.58
CA ARG A 353 -6.67 -11.20 -8.84
C ARG A 353 -6.92 -9.70 -9.04
N ALA A 354 -7.26 -9.28 -10.26
CA ALA A 354 -7.62 -7.88 -10.55
C ALA A 354 -8.86 -7.43 -9.76
N VAL A 355 -9.85 -8.33 -9.60
CA VAL A 355 -11.06 -8.09 -8.80
C VAL A 355 -10.73 -7.98 -7.32
N ASN A 356 -9.92 -8.90 -6.78
CA ASN A 356 -9.52 -8.90 -5.37
C ASN A 356 -8.78 -7.60 -4.98
N ARG A 357 -7.84 -7.16 -5.82
CA ARG A 357 -7.10 -5.91 -5.62
C ARG A 357 -8.03 -4.69 -5.67
N ARG A 358 -8.94 -4.69 -6.63
CA ARG A 358 -9.93 -3.62 -6.75
C ARG A 358 -10.88 -3.59 -5.56
N TYR A 359 -11.35 -4.75 -5.08
CA TYR A 359 -12.20 -4.83 -3.89
C TYR A 359 -11.52 -4.19 -2.68
N ILE A 360 -10.23 -4.45 -2.46
CA ILE A 360 -9.45 -3.80 -1.40
C ILE A 360 -9.38 -2.28 -1.60
N SER A 361 -9.15 -1.82 -2.83
CA SER A 361 -9.11 -0.38 -3.12
C SER A 361 -10.47 0.32 -2.90
N ASP A 362 -11.56 -0.32 -3.31
CA ASP A 362 -12.88 0.32 -3.39
C ASP A 362 -13.65 0.20 -2.07
N CYS A 363 -13.57 -0.94 -1.38
CA CYS A 363 -14.42 -1.28 -0.24
C CYS A 363 -13.73 -1.15 1.11
N VAL A 364 -12.40 -1.21 1.17
CA VAL A 364 -11.67 -1.14 2.44
C VAL A 364 -11.41 0.31 2.85
N PRO A 365 -11.82 0.72 4.06
CA PRO A 365 -11.52 2.04 4.63
C PRO A 365 -10.04 2.41 4.56
N LEU A 366 -9.73 3.69 4.33
CA LEU A 366 -8.36 4.17 4.10
C LEU A 366 -7.39 3.85 5.25
N ASN A 367 -7.87 3.85 6.50
CA ASN A 367 -7.07 3.55 7.70
C ASN A 367 -6.56 2.10 7.74
N ILE A 368 -7.32 1.13 7.20
CA ILE A 368 -6.93 -0.28 7.19
C ILE A 368 -6.56 -0.80 5.79
N ARG A 369 -6.63 0.04 4.75
CA ARG A 369 -6.35 -0.34 3.36
C ARG A 369 -4.90 -0.78 3.14
N MET A 370 -3.95 -0.12 3.80
CA MET A 370 -2.54 -0.51 3.75
C MET A 370 -2.37 -1.92 4.33
N GLN A 371 -2.99 -2.19 5.49
CA GLN A 371 -2.96 -3.50 6.14
C GLN A 371 -3.64 -4.58 5.29
N ALA A 372 -4.77 -4.28 4.65
CA ALA A 372 -5.45 -5.21 3.75
C ALA A 372 -4.63 -5.50 2.49
N SER A 373 -3.93 -4.50 1.95
CA SER A 373 -3.01 -4.68 0.81
C SER A 373 -1.79 -5.50 1.19
N ALA A 374 -1.22 -5.28 2.38
CA ALA A 374 -0.17 -6.12 2.95
C ALA A 374 -0.68 -7.56 3.17
N GLY A 375 -1.91 -7.73 3.66
CA GLY A 375 -2.58 -9.03 3.78
C GLY A 375 -2.72 -9.76 2.44
N PHE A 376 -3.02 -9.05 1.35
CA PHE A 376 -3.07 -9.62 -0.01
C PHE A 376 -1.70 -10.12 -0.49
N VAL A 377 -0.63 -9.35 -0.21
CA VAL A 377 0.74 -9.76 -0.54
C VAL A 377 1.15 -10.98 0.28
N SER A 378 0.93 -10.94 1.59
CA SER A 378 1.21 -12.08 2.49
C SER A 378 0.42 -13.33 2.10
N ALA A 379 -0.87 -13.20 1.78
CA ALA A 379 -1.69 -14.31 1.29
C ALA A 379 -1.17 -14.86 -0.04
N SER A 380 -0.69 -13.99 -0.94
CA SER A 380 -0.05 -14.44 -2.19
C SER A 380 1.22 -15.24 -1.89
N ALA A 381 2.14 -14.69 -1.10
CA ALA A 381 3.41 -15.34 -0.76
C ALA A 381 3.22 -16.67 -0.01
N LEU A 382 2.31 -16.70 0.96
CA LEU A 382 1.90 -17.94 1.63
C LEU A 382 1.37 -18.98 0.65
N GLY A 383 0.56 -18.58 -0.34
CA GLY A 383 0.09 -19.49 -1.37
C GLY A 383 1.22 -20.03 -2.26
N MET A 384 2.21 -19.18 -2.59
CA MET A 384 3.40 -19.61 -3.34
C MET A 384 4.25 -20.61 -2.54
N ALA A 385 4.29 -20.49 -1.21
CA ALA A 385 4.98 -21.45 -0.33
C ALA A 385 4.19 -22.75 -0.16
N CYS A 386 2.89 -22.64 0.11
CA CYS A 386 2.00 -23.78 0.36
C CYS A 386 1.79 -24.64 -0.88
N GLY A 387 1.83 -24.07 -2.09
CA GLY A 387 1.71 -24.81 -3.34
C GLY A 387 2.73 -25.96 -3.43
N PRO A 388 4.03 -25.68 -3.58
CA PRO A 388 5.06 -26.72 -3.66
C PRO A 388 5.07 -27.64 -2.44
N ALA A 389 4.79 -27.13 -1.23
CA ALA A 389 4.68 -27.95 -0.04
C ALA A 389 3.59 -29.04 -0.17
N LEU A 390 2.40 -28.67 -0.65
CA LEU A 390 1.32 -29.63 -0.93
C LEU A 390 1.68 -30.57 -2.08
N GLY A 391 2.26 -30.05 -3.16
CA GLY A 391 2.70 -30.85 -4.31
C GLY A 391 3.69 -31.94 -3.92
N GLY A 392 4.63 -31.64 -3.02
CA GLY A 392 5.61 -32.60 -2.50
C GLY A 392 5.04 -33.65 -1.55
N LEU A 393 3.89 -33.40 -0.92
CA LEU A 393 3.20 -34.38 -0.07
C LEU A 393 2.30 -35.33 -0.89
N LEU A 394 1.85 -34.89 -2.05
CA LEU A 394 0.95 -35.63 -2.94
C LEU A 394 1.69 -36.63 -3.83
N GLN A 395 2.45 -37.56 -3.23
CA GLN A 395 3.27 -38.55 -3.97
C GLN A 395 2.66 -39.96 -4.02
N THR A 396 1.34 -40.09 -3.79
CA THR A 396 0.69 -41.41 -3.82
C THR A 396 0.46 -41.85 -5.26
N ASN A 397 0.44 -43.17 -5.48
CA ASN A 397 0.15 -43.76 -6.79
C ASN A 397 -0.90 -44.87 -6.62
N PHE A 398 -2.11 -44.63 -7.10
CA PHE A 398 -3.18 -45.62 -7.16
C PHE A 398 -4.12 -45.31 -8.33
N LYS A 399 -4.88 -46.31 -8.77
CA LYS A 399 -5.83 -46.19 -9.88
C LYS A 399 -7.22 -46.56 -9.41
N VAL A 400 -8.19 -45.65 -9.59
CA VAL A 400 -9.60 -45.92 -9.30
C VAL A 400 -10.35 -45.98 -10.61
N SER A 401 -10.77 -47.20 -10.98
CA SER A 401 -11.42 -47.49 -12.26
C SER A 401 -10.55 -47.05 -13.46
N LYS A 402 -10.92 -45.97 -14.15
CA LYS A 402 -10.20 -45.40 -15.31
C LYS A 402 -9.41 -44.14 -15.00
N ILE A 403 -9.47 -43.62 -13.76
CA ILE A 403 -8.80 -42.39 -13.35
C ILE A 403 -7.53 -42.75 -12.58
N THR A 404 -6.41 -42.21 -13.04
CA THR A 404 -5.11 -42.38 -12.38
C THR A 404 -4.91 -41.27 -11.35
N PHE A 405 -4.51 -41.66 -10.13
CA PHE A 405 -4.12 -40.75 -9.06
C PHE A 405 -2.64 -40.99 -8.78
N ASN A 406 -1.81 -40.16 -9.38
CA ASN A 406 -0.36 -40.16 -9.23
C ASN A 406 0.12 -38.76 -8.82
N GLN A 407 1.43 -38.62 -8.63
CA GLN A 407 2.06 -37.36 -8.24
C GLN A 407 1.80 -36.18 -9.20
N GLU A 408 1.55 -36.46 -10.48
CA GLU A 408 1.30 -35.44 -11.51
C GLU A 408 -0.17 -34.99 -11.54
N THR A 409 -1.11 -35.90 -11.25
CA THR A 409 -2.56 -35.66 -11.36
C THR A 409 -3.21 -35.23 -10.04
N LEU A 410 -2.68 -35.67 -8.91
CA LEU A 410 -3.18 -35.34 -7.57
C LEU A 410 -3.29 -33.83 -7.30
N PRO A 411 -2.31 -32.99 -7.70
CA PRO A 411 -2.44 -31.54 -7.57
C PRO A 411 -3.73 -31.00 -8.20
N GLY A 412 -4.10 -31.48 -9.39
CA GLY A 412 -5.33 -31.06 -10.07
C GLY A 412 -6.59 -31.49 -9.32
N TRP A 413 -6.65 -32.73 -8.84
CA TRP A 413 -7.80 -33.22 -8.08
C TRP A 413 -8.00 -32.49 -6.75
N VAL A 414 -6.92 -32.30 -5.99
CA VAL A 414 -6.94 -31.58 -4.70
C VAL A 414 -7.39 -30.14 -4.91
N MET A 415 -6.85 -29.46 -5.93
CA MET A 415 -7.24 -28.08 -6.21
C MET A 415 -8.68 -27.97 -6.73
N ALA A 416 -9.17 -28.93 -7.53
CA ALA A 416 -10.57 -28.95 -7.95
C ALA A 416 -11.54 -29.01 -6.76
N VAL A 417 -11.24 -29.86 -5.77
CA VAL A 417 -12.01 -29.95 -4.52
C VAL A 417 -11.90 -28.66 -3.70
N ALA A 418 -10.70 -28.10 -3.58
CA ALA A 418 -10.50 -26.85 -2.85
C ALA A 418 -11.28 -25.68 -3.46
N TRP A 419 -11.31 -25.57 -4.79
CA TRP A 419 -12.12 -24.56 -5.50
C TRP A 419 -13.62 -24.78 -5.36
N LEU A 420 -14.08 -26.03 -5.28
CA LEU A 420 -15.47 -26.36 -4.96
C LEU A 420 -15.85 -25.91 -3.55
N ILE A 421 -15.00 -26.20 -2.56
CA ILE A 421 -15.22 -25.77 -1.17
C ILE A 421 -15.25 -24.24 -1.09
N TYR A 422 -14.30 -23.57 -1.76
CA TYR A 422 -14.27 -22.12 -1.83
C TYR A 422 -15.54 -21.54 -2.48
N LEU A 423 -16.02 -22.15 -3.57
CA LEU A 423 -17.25 -21.73 -4.24
C LEU A 423 -18.47 -21.83 -3.31
N LEU A 424 -18.59 -22.92 -2.56
CA LEU A 424 -19.67 -23.09 -1.58
C LEU A 424 -19.56 -22.05 -0.45
N TRP A 425 -18.35 -21.81 0.06
CA TRP A 425 -18.12 -20.83 1.11
C TRP A 425 -18.42 -19.40 0.64
N LEU A 426 -18.00 -19.06 -0.58
CA LEU A 426 -18.30 -17.79 -1.24
C LEU A 426 -19.81 -17.57 -1.34
N TRP A 427 -20.57 -18.58 -1.76
CA TRP A 427 -22.03 -18.46 -1.92
C TRP A 427 -22.75 -18.16 -0.61
N ILE A 428 -22.29 -18.76 0.50
CA ILE A 428 -22.94 -18.63 1.81
C ILE A 428 -22.55 -17.32 2.50
N SER A 429 -21.29 -16.91 2.40
CA SER A 429 -20.70 -15.89 3.28
C SER A 429 -20.39 -14.55 2.60
N PHE A 430 -20.38 -14.47 1.27
CA PHE A 430 -20.06 -13.22 0.58
C PHE A 430 -21.24 -12.28 0.59
N LYS A 431 -21.00 -11.02 0.98
CA LYS A 431 -22.02 -9.97 0.97
C LYS A 431 -21.57 -8.85 0.04
N GLU A 432 -22.36 -8.61 -1.00
CA GLU A 432 -22.05 -7.55 -1.97
C GLU A 432 -22.15 -6.16 -1.29
N PRO A 433 -21.12 -5.31 -1.40
CA PRO A 433 -21.13 -3.99 -0.79
C PRO A 433 -22.19 -3.10 -1.45
N SER A 434 -22.94 -2.35 -0.63
CA SER A 434 -23.94 -1.38 -1.09
C SER A 434 -23.27 -0.23 -1.83
N ARG A 435 -23.64 -0.04 -3.10
CA ARG A 435 -23.13 1.05 -3.94
C ARG A 435 -24.18 2.16 -4.01
N GLU A 436 -23.78 3.41 -3.77
CA GLU A 436 -24.62 4.56 -4.09
C GLU A 436 -24.91 4.54 -5.60
N PRO A 437 -26.17 4.63 -6.03
CA PRO A 437 -26.47 4.74 -7.45
C PRO A 437 -25.81 6.02 -7.96
N VAL A 438 -25.00 5.88 -9.02
CA VAL A 438 -24.52 7.03 -9.77
C VAL A 438 -25.77 7.67 -10.39
N GLU A 439 -26.30 8.72 -9.77
CA GLU A 439 -27.28 9.57 -10.40
C GLU A 439 -26.65 10.12 -11.68
N ASN A 440 -27.09 9.60 -12.82
CA ASN A 440 -26.92 10.29 -14.08
C ASN A 440 -27.69 11.61 -13.95
N HIS A 441 -27.02 12.69 -13.55
CA HIS A 441 -27.45 14.03 -13.88
C HIS A 441 -27.38 14.17 -15.41
N ASN A 442 -28.36 13.61 -16.10
CA ASN A 442 -28.78 14.14 -17.38
C ASN A 442 -29.29 15.54 -17.08
N PRO A 443 -28.69 16.62 -17.61
CA PRO A 443 -29.35 17.91 -17.56
C PRO A 443 -30.67 17.73 -18.30
N GLU A 444 -31.77 17.88 -17.57
CA GLU A 444 -33.10 18.01 -18.13
C GLU A 444 -33.04 19.05 -19.24
N LYS A 445 -33.15 18.60 -20.49
CA LYS A 445 -33.44 19.48 -21.61
C LYS A 445 -34.84 20.00 -21.39
N SER A 446 -34.92 21.22 -20.89
CA SER A 446 -36.14 22.02 -20.95
C SER A 446 -36.55 22.18 -22.42
N ASN A 447 -37.76 21.69 -22.70
CA ASN A 447 -38.67 22.04 -23.78
C ASN A 447 -38.14 23.03 -24.84
N ALA A 448 -37.69 22.50 -25.97
CA ALA A 448 -37.86 23.14 -27.27
C ALA A 448 -38.60 22.15 -28.18
N VAL A 449 -39.75 22.62 -28.61
CA VAL A 449 -40.79 21.97 -29.39
C VAL A 449 -40.29 21.54 -30.77
N GLU A 450 -40.81 20.39 -31.21
CA GLU A 450 -40.97 19.89 -32.59
C GLU A 450 -40.15 20.58 -33.69
N ASN A 451 -39.17 19.85 -34.24
CA ASN A 451 -39.20 19.50 -35.65
C ASN A 451 -38.17 18.42 -36.01
N ASP A 452 -38.60 17.58 -36.94
CA ASP A 452 -37.85 16.65 -37.79
C ASP A 452 -37.27 15.36 -37.19
N LYS A 453 -38.17 14.38 -37.16
CA LYS A 453 -37.91 13.06 -37.74
C LYS A 453 -37.64 13.18 -39.25
N LEU A 454 -36.38 13.30 -39.64
CA LEU A 454 -35.79 12.88 -40.91
C LEU A 454 -34.28 13.12 -40.69
N GLU A 455 -33.37 12.16 -40.68
CA GLU A 455 -33.14 11.13 -41.69
C GLU A 455 -32.06 10.20 -41.10
N ASN A 456 -32.32 8.90 -41.06
CA ASN A 456 -31.26 7.90 -40.93
C ASN A 456 -30.70 7.68 -42.35
N GLY A 457 -29.41 7.91 -42.57
CA GLY A 457 -28.77 7.40 -43.78
C GLY A 457 -27.45 8.07 -44.16
N LEU A 458 -26.45 7.21 -44.42
CA LEU A 458 -25.26 7.41 -45.26
C LEU A 458 -23.95 7.97 -44.65
N ALA A 459 -23.00 7.04 -44.57
CA ALA A 459 -21.65 7.08 -45.17
C ALA A 459 -20.58 8.07 -44.65
N GLN A 460 -19.61 7.47 -43.95
CA GLN A 460 -18.14 7.59 -44.07
C GLN A 460 -17.39 8.94 -44.28
N PRO A 461 -16.12 9.01 -43.82
CA PRO A 461 -15.38 10.25 -43.58
C PRO A 461 -14.61 10.71 -44.83
N LEU A 462 -14.48 12.01 -45.04
CA LEU A 462 -13.58 12.57 -46.05
C LEU A 462 -12.80 13.77 -45.53
N LEU A 463 -11.47 13.61 -45.61
CA LEU A 463 -10.45 14.65 -45.57
C LEU A 463 -10.70 15.70 -46.65
N LEU A 464 -10.41 16.97 -46.32
CA LEU A 464 -10.05 17.99 -47.28
C LEU A 464 -8.90 18.84 -46.70
N THR A 465 -7.84 18.90 -47.49
CA THR A 465 -6.60 19.68 -47.33
C THR A 465 -6.60 20.75 -48.41
N SER A 466 -6.19 21.99 -48.07
CA SER A 466 -5.63 23.09 -48.92
C SER A 466 -6.11 24.45 -48.39
N GLU A 467 -5.38 25.57 -48.36
CA GLU A 467 -4.07 25.95 -48.88
C GLU A 467 -3.58 27.27 -48.23
N GLU A 468 -2.25 27.34 -48.10
CA GLU A 468 -1.30 28.46 -48.04
C GLU A 468 -1.73 29.94 -47.89
N ASN A 469 -1.03 30.64 -46.99
CA ASN A 469 -0.26 31.84 -47.36
C ASN A 469 0.93 32.07 -46.40
N GLN A 470 2.10 32.28 -46.99
CA GLN A 470 3.40 32.59 -46.37
C GLN A 470 3.53 34.10 -46.06
N GLN A 471 4.21 34.47 -44.97
CA GLN A 471 5.42 35.32 -45.00
C GLN A 471 6.03 35.57 -43.61
N ASP A 472 7.36 35.51 -43.62
CA ASP A 472 8.40 35.59 -42.59
C ASP A 472 8.36 36.76 -41.58
N GLU A 473 8.77 36.55 -40.33
CA GLU A 473 10.09 36.97 -39.78
C GLU A 473 10.21 36.65 -38.26
N ASP A 474 11.45 36.46 -37.82
CA ASP A 474 11.94 35.93 -36.54
C ASP A 474 11.41 36.57 -35.25
N GLY A 475 11.34 35.75 -34.19
CA GLY A 475 11.27 36.22 -32.81
C GLY A 475 10.92 35.10 -31.82
N ASP A 476 11.91 34.62 -31.09
CA ASP A 476 11.73 33.79 -29.89
C ASP A 476 10.71 34.43 -28.94
N GLU A 477 9.61 33.74 -28.62
CA GLU A 477 8.87 34.02 -27.39
C GLU A 477 7.98 32.83 -26.97
N GLU A 478 8.21 32.38 -25.73
CA GLU A 478 7.36 31.47 -24.99
C GLU A 478 5.91 31.95 -25.01
N CYS A 479 4.98 31.14 -25.51
CA CYS A 479 3.55 31.45 -25.41
C CYS A 479 2.77 30.36 -24.67
N ASP A 480 2.35 30.79 -23.48
CA ASP A 480 1.19 30.37 -22.70
C ASP A 480 0.18 29.48 -23.45
N ALA A 481 0.07 28.23 -22.99
CA ALA A 481 -1.14 27.45 -23.19
C ALA A 481 -2.26 28.08 -22.35
N SER A 482 -3.01 28.97 -23.00
CA SER A 482 -4.19 29.62 -22.50
C SER A 482 -5.26 28.64 -22.03
N GLU A 483 -5.90 29.09 -20.96
CA GLU A 483 -6.94 28.45 -20.19
C GLU A 483 -8.18 28.15 -21.03
N GLU A 484 -8.41 26.88 -21.39
CA GLU A 484 -9.75 26.34 -21.63
C GLU A 484 -9.75 24.81 -21.58
N ALA A 485 -10.07 24.25 -20.40
CA ALA A 485 -10.49 22.85 -20.30
C ALA A 485 -11.66 22.73 -19.30
N PRO A 486 -12.91 22.97 -19.75
CA PRO A 486 -14.09 22.72 -18.93
C PRO A 486 -14.39 21.20 -18.91
N ASN A 487 -14.65 20.65 -17.73
CA ASN A 487 -15.30 19.34 -17.44
C ASN A 487 -14.68 18.01 -17.95
N ASN A 488 -13.67 17.97 -18.82
CA ASN A 488 -13.04 16.69 -19.25
C ASN A 488 -12.02 16.11 -18.25
N SER A 489 -11.72 16.79 -17.15
CA SER A 489 -10.69 16.37 -16.17
C SER A 489 -11.09 15.20 -15.27
N ARG A 490 -12.35 14.73 -15.32
CA ARG A 490 -12.92 13.74 -14.39
C ARG A 490 -13.25 12.36 -14.99
N GLN A 491 -13.07 12.14 -16.28
CA GLN A 491 -13.43 10.87 -16.91
C GLN A 491 -12.37 9.77 -16.66
N PRO A 492 -12.79 8.51 -16.43
CA PRO A 492 -11.89 7.35 -16.31
C PRO A 492 -11.13 7.09 -17.62
N ALA A 493 -10.00 6.40 -17.55
CA ALA A 493 -9.24 6.03 -18.74
C ALA A 493 -10.00 4.95 -19.53
N ASN A 494 -10.34 5.24 -20.79
CA ASN A 494 -11.13 4.35 -21.65
C ASN A 494 -10.26 3.41 -22.51
N SER A 495 -8.94 3.59 -22.51
CA SER A 495 -7.99 2.77 -23.30
C SER A 495 -6.61 2.70 -22.65
N ILE A 496 -5.86 1.61 -22.91
CA ILE A 496 -4.48 1.40 -22.45
C ILE A 496 -3.58 2.58 -22.85
N GLY A 497 -3.69 3.09 -24.08
CA GLY A 497 -2.89 4.22 -24.55
C GLY A 497 -3.18 5.52 -23.78
N SER A 498 -4.44 5.76 -23.44
CA SER A 498 -4.83 6.90 -22.59
C SER A 498 -4.35 6.74 -21.15
N ALA A 499 -4.42 5.51 -20.60
CA ALA A 499 -3.93 5.20 -19.28
C ALA A 499 -2.42 5.40 -19.19
N TYR A 500 -1.65 4.93 -20.18
CA TYR A 500 -0.19 5.08 -20.23
C TYR A 500 0.27 6.54 -20.36
N ARG A 501 -0.47 7.38 -21.10
CA ARG A 501 -0.21 8.83 -21.18
C ARG A 501 -0.48 9.56 -19.85
N LEU A 502 -1.40 9.04 -19.04
CA LEU A 502 -1.71 9.57 -17.70
C LEU A 502 -0.69 9.14 -16.64
N LEU A 503 0.19 8.16 -16.92
CA LEU A 503 1.22 7.72 -15.99
C LEU A 503 2.36 8.73 -15.93
N THR A 504 2.67 9.21 -14.72
CA THR A 504 3.88 9.99 -14.48
C THR A 504 5.14 9.13 -14.74
N PRO A 505 6.28 9.73 -15.06
CA PRO A 505 7.54 8.99 -15.23
C PRO A 505 7.86 8.09 -14.03
N SER A 506 7.60 8.56 -12.81
CA SER A 506 7.79 7.78 -11.58
C SER A 506 6.94 6.50 -11.54
N VAL A 507 5.67 6.55 -11.96
CA VAL A 507 4.81 5.36 -12.01
C VAL A 507 5.26 4.38 -13.10
N LYS A 508 5.77 4.88 -14.24
CA LYS A 508 6.34 4.01 -15.29
C LYS A 508 7.55 3.23 -14.77
N VAL A 509 8.43 3.89 -14.02
CA VAL A 509 9.57 3.22 -13.38
C VAL A 509 9.08 2.19 -12.36
N GLN A 510 8.12 2.51 -11.49
CA GLN A 510 7.54 1.54 -10.56
C GLN A 510 6.94 0.31 -11.24
N LEU A 511 6.26 0.48 -12.39
CA LEU A 511 5.77 -0.65 -13.19
C LEU A 511 6.91 -1.47 -13.80
N LEU A 512 8.01 -0.83 -14.23
CA LEU A 512 9.20 -1.52 -14.70
C LEU A 512 9.89 -2.32 -13.58
N ILE A 513 10.00 -1.77 -12.38
CA ILE A 513 10.50 -2.48 -11.19
C ILE A 513 9.62 -3.68 -10.88
N TYR A 514 8.29 -3.51 -10.95
CA TYR A 514 7.33 -4.59 -10.73
C TYR A 514 7.45 -5.69 -11.79
N PHE A 515 7.68 -5.31 -13.04
CA PHE A 515 7.97 -6.24 -14.12
C PHE A 515 9.26 -7.01 -13.84
N MET A 516 10.35 -6.31 -13.52
CA MET A 516 11.67 -6.88 -13.23
C MET A 516 11.61 -7.90 -12.10
N LEU A 517 11.01 -7.55 -10.96
CA LEU A 517 10.95 -8.44 -9.80
C LEU A 517 10.13 -9.69 -10.11
N LYS A 518 9.01 -9.56 -10.85
CA LYS A 518 8.17 -10.72 -11.21
C LYS A 518 8.84 -11.60 -12.24
N TYR A 519 9.59 -11.03 -13.17
CA TYR A 519 10.39 -11.78 -14.12
C TYR A 519 11.46 -12.61 -13.39
N ALA A 520 12.25 -11.99 -12.51
CA ALA A 520 13.33 -12.66 -11.79
C ALA A 520 12.81 -13.77 -10.85
N MET A 521 11.73 -13.50 -10.11
CA MET A 521 11.07 -14.52 -9.28
C MET A 521 10.57 -15.71 -10.11
N GLU A 522 9.92 -15.44 -11.25
CA GLU A 522 9.34 -16.52 -12.05
C GLU A 522 10.43 -17.42 -12.66
N ILE A 523 11.55 -16.86 -13.13
CA ILE A 523 12.72 -17.64 -13.56
C ILE A 523 13.19 -18.57 -12.44
N LEU A 524 13.42 -18.02 -11.23
CA LEU A 524 13.88 -18.81 -10.09
C LEU A 524 12.91 -19.94 -9.72
N LEU A 525 11.60 -19.68 -9.72
CA LEU A 525 10.59 -20.65 -9.31
C LEU A 525 10.33 -21.70 -10.40
N SER A 526 10.02 -21.28 -11.63
CA SER A 526 9.63 -22.16 -12.74
C SER A 526 10.77 -23.04 -13.26
N GLU A 527 12.01 -22.54 -13.25
CA GLU A 527 13.18 -23.29 -13.73
C GLU A 527 13.74 -24.25 -12.66
N SER A 528 13.35 -24.08 -11.38
CA SER A 528 13.95 -24.77 -10.24
C SER A 528 13.93 -26.29 -10.37
N SER A 529 12.85 -26.89 -10.87
CA SER A 529 12.75 -28.34 -10.99
C SER A 529 13.72 -28.89 -12.05
N VAL A 530 13.85 -28.22 -13.19
CA VAL A 530 14.75 -28.62 -14.29
C VAL A 530 16.22 -28.45 -13.89
N VAL A 531 16.59 -27.29 -13.35
CA VAL A 531 17.99 -27.00 -12.96
C VAL A 531 18.47 -27.92 -11.85
N THR A 532 17.67 -28.09 -10.80
CA THR A 532 18.10 -28.89 -9.65
C THR A 532 18.12 -30.38 -9.96
N ARG A 533 17.28 -30.86 -10.88
CA ARG A 533 17.37 -32.22 -11.43
C ARG A 533 18.66 -32.40 -12.22
N HIS A 534 18.97 -31.47 -13.13
CA HIS A 534 20.15 -31.57 -14.00
C HIS A 534 21.47 -31.48 -13.23
N TYR A 535 21.65 -30.45 -12.39
CA TYR A 535 22.92 -30.19 -11.71
C TYR A 535 23.11 -30.97 -10.40
N PHE A 536 22.02 -31.30 -9.70
CA PHE A 536 22.10 -31.86 -8.34
C PHE A 536 21.39 -33.21 -8.18
N ASN A 537 20.75 -33.74 -9.23
CA ASN A 537 19.91 -34.95 -9.17
C ASN A 537 18.87 -34.90 -8.03
N TRP A 538 18.24 -33.74 -7.85
CA TRP A 538 17.19 -33.59 -6.84
C TRP A 538 15.93 -34.35 -7.26
N SER A 539 15.30 -35.03 -6.29
CA SER A 539 13.96 -35.56 -6.45
C SER A 539 12.92 -34.46 -6.28
N THR A 540 11.71 -34.68 -6.78
CA THR A 540 10.60 -33.73 -6.63
C THR A 540 10.33 -33.35 -5.18
N SER A 541 10.52 -34.27 -4.22
CA SER A 541 10.35 -33.98 -2.79
C SER A 541 11.37 -32.95 -2.31
N ARG A 542 12.63 -33.03 -2.75
CA ARG A 542 13.68 -32.05 -2.39
C ARG A 542 13.40 -30.69 -3.01
N VAL A 543 12.98 -30.65 -4.28
CA VAL A 543 12.55 -29.41 -4.96
C VAL A 543 11.38 -28.77 -4.21
N SER A 544 10.39 -29.57 -3.82
CA SER A 544 9.21 -29.11 -3.07
C SER A 544 9.60 -28.51 -1.72
N ILE A 545 10.50 -29.15 -0.98
CA ILE A 545 11.02 -28.64 0.31
C ILE A 545 11.77 -27.32 0.10
N PHE A 546 12.64 -27.25 -0.90
CA PHE A 546 13.36 -26.01 -1.24
C PHE A 546 12.39 -24.86 -1.52
N LEU A 547 11.43 -25.03 -2.44
CA LEU A 547 10.47 -23.99 -2.79
C LEU A 547 9.54 -23.61 -1.62
N ALA A 548 9.11 -24.59 -0.82
CA ALA A 548 8.32 -24.34 0.38
C ALA A 548 9.11 -23.52 1.41
N SER A 549 10.38 -23.89 1.65
CA SER A 549 11.24 -23.14 2.57
C SER A 549 11.49 -21.71 2.09
N LEU A 550 11.74 -21.54 0.80
CA LEU A 550 11.94 -20.24 0.15
C LEU A 550 10.72 -19.34 0.35
N GLY A 551 9.51 -19.85 0.07
CA GLY A 551 8.26 -19.11 0.28
C GLY A 551 7.94 -18.81 1.75
N LEU A 552 8.30 -19.69 2.69
CA LEU A 552 8.05 -19.47 4.11
C LEU A 552 8.92 -18.33 4.68
N THR A 553 10.08 -18.06 4.08
CA THR A 553 10.96 -16.95 4.51
C THR A 553 10.31 -15.57 4.38
N VAL A 554 9.26 -15.42 3.58
CA VAL A 554 8.57 -14.14 3.38
C VAL A 554 7.91 -13.62 4.66
N LEU A 555 7.38 -14.51 5.49
CA LEU A 555 6.71 -14.12 6.74
C LEU A 555 7.63 -13.37 7.71
N PRO A 556 8.76 -13.96 8.18
CA PRO A 556 9.66 -13.26 9.09
C PRO A 556 10.28 -12.01 8.46
N VAL A 557 10.58 -12.05 7.16
CA VAL A 557 11.14 -10.90 6.43
C VAL A 557 10.16 -9.73 6.42
N ASN A 558 8.89 -9.96 6.09
CA ASN A 558 7.86 -8.91 6.08
C ASN A 558 7.66 -8.28 7.46
N VAL A 559 7.74 -9.09 8.54
CA VAL A 559 7.69 -8.57 9.91
C VAL A 559 8.90 -7.68 10.19
N VAL A 560 10.11 -8.13 9.86
CA VAL A 560 11.35 -7.36 10.10
C VAL A 560 11.36 -6.05 9.32
N VAL A 561 10.99 -6.10 8.03
CA VAL A 561 10.94 -4.91 7.19
C VAL A 561 9.89 -3.93 7.68
N GLY A 562 8.68 -4.42 7.98
CA GLY A 562 7.56 -3.56 8.41
C GLY A 562 7.76 -2.93 9.80
N SER A 563 8.39 -3.64 10.74
CA SER A 563 8.54 -3.17 12.13
C SER A 563 9.85 -2.43 12.40
N TYR A 564 10.97 -2.85 11.79
CA TYR A 564 12.28 -2.25 12.06
C TYR A 564 12.75 -1.36 10.92
N ILE A 565 12.79 -1.87 9.68
CA ILE A 565 13.44 -1.17 8.56
C ILE A 565 12.62 0.03 8.09
N SER A 566 11.29 -0.13 7.97
CA SER A 566 10.39 0.94 7.55
C SER A 566 10.34 2.14 8.52
N ASN A 567 10.75 1.94 9.77
CA ASN A 567 10.82 3.02 10.77
C ASN A 567 12.18 3.76 10.74
N MET A 568 13.21 3.13 10.18
CA MET A 568 14.58 3.67 10.13
C MET A 568 14.92 4.32 8.78
N PHE A 569 14.34 3.83 7.69
CA PHE A 569 14.68 4.23 6.33
C PHE A 569 13.45 4.67 5.55
N GLU A 570 13.65 5.58 4.60
CA GLU A 570 12.58 6.01 3.69
C GLU A 570 12.30 4.93 2.62
N ASP A 571 11.03 4.79 2.21
CA ASP A 571 10.59 3.83 1.18
C ASP A 571 11.50 3.77 -0.06
N ARG A 572 11.97 4.92 -0.57
CA ARG A 572 12.84 5.01 -1.76
C ARG A 572 14.25 4.41 -1.53
N GLN A 573 14.77 4.49 -0.31
CA GLN A 573 16.07 3.91 0.04
C GLN A 573 15.95 2.39 0.12
N ILE A 574 14.87 1.90 0.74
CA ILE A 574 14.58 0.46 0.84
C ILE A 574 14.35 -0.12 -0.56
N LEU A 575 13.65 0.62 -1.44
CA LEU A 575 13.45 0.24 -2.83
C LEU A 575 14.78 0.08 -3.58
N LEU A 576 15.65 1.09 -3.57
CA LEU A 576 16.94 0.99 -4.28
C LEU A 576 17.85 -0.11 -3.69
N ALA A 577 17.90 -0.23 -2.37
CA ALA A 577 18.70 -1.25 -1.69
C ALA A 577 18.21 -2.67 -2.05
N SER A 578 16.90 -2.89 -2.08
CA SER A 578 16.33 -4.19 -2.46
C SER A 578 16.55 -4.52 -3.93
N GLU A 579 16.49 -3.54 -4.86
CA GLU A 579 16.87 -3.76 -6.26
C GLU A 579 18.35 -4.21 -6.40
N ILE A 580 19.27 -3.56 -5.69
CA ILE A 580 20.69 -3.94 -5.69
C ILE A 580 20.87 -5.36 -5.16
N MET A 581 20.15 -5.73 -4.10
CA MET A 581 20.20 -7.07 -3.54
C MET A 581 19.60 -8.13 -4.47
N VAL A 582 18.53 -7.82 -5.22
CA VAL A 582 18.02 -8.69 -6.29
C VAL A 582 19.08 -8.90 -7.37
N CYS A 583 19.73 -7.82 -7.83
CA CYS A 583 20.82 -7.89 -8.80
C CYS A 583 21.98 -8.76 -8.30
N LEU A 584 22.37 -8.61 -7.03
CA LEU A 584 23.40 -9.45 -6.39
C LEU A 584 22.97 -10.93 -6.36
N GLY A 585 21.72 -11.22 -6.02
CA GLY A 585 21.17 -12.59 -6.06
C GLY A 585 21.25 -13.21 -7.46
N ILE A 586 20.90 -12.44 -8.50
CA ILE A 586 21.02 -12.88 -9.91
C ILE A 586 22.49 -13.14 -10.27
N LEU A 587 23.41 -12.23 -9.93
CA LEU A 587 24.84 -12.38 -10.21
C LEU A 587 25.44 -13.62 -9.54
N LEU A 588 25.10 -13.88 -8.28
CA LEU A 588 25.58 -15.06 -7.54
C LEU A 588 25.00 -16.37 -8.08
N SER A 589 23.86 -16.32 -8.78
CA SER A 589 23.19 -17.50 -9.33
C SER A 589 23.90 -18.07 -10.57
N PHE A 590 24.67 -17.25 -11.30
CA PHE A 590 25.34 -17.69 -12.52
C PHE A 590 26.31 -18.86 -12.27
N HIS A 591 26.30 -19.83 -13.17
CA HIS A 591 27.29 -20.88 -13.22
C HIS A 591 28.60 -20.32 -13.81
N ILE A 592 29.47 -19.82 -12.92
CA ILE A 592 30.81 -19.30 -13.24
C ILE A 592 31.90 -20.18 -12.60
N ILE A 593 31.60 -20.84 -11.48
CA ILE A 593 32.53 -21.66 -10.71
C ILE A 593 32.18 -23.13 -10.95
N ASP A 594 33.12 -23.89 -11.52
CA ASP A 594 33.03 -25.34 -11.67
C ASP A 594 33.66 -26.05 -10.45
N PRO A 595 32.96 -26.98 -9.77
CA PRO A 595 31.58 -27.43 -10.02
C PRO A 595 30.52 -26.47 -9.44
N TYR A 596 29.37 -26.35 -10.11
CA TYR A 596 28.21 -25.66 -9.55
C TYR A 596 27.74 -26.34 -8.26
N THR A 597 27.55 -25.58 -7.19
CA THR A 597 27.28 -26.14 -5.85
C THR A 597 25.87 -25.83 -5.35
N VAL A 598 25.32 -26.76 -4.57
CA VAL A 598 24.02 -26.57 -3.90
C VAL A 598 23.99 -25.31 -3.02
N PRO A 599 25.01 -25.00 -2.18
CA PRO A 599 25.02 -23.77 -1.39
C PRO A 599 24.99 -22.51 -2.26
N GLN A 600 25.66 -22.50 -3.41
CA GLN A 600 25.62 -21.37 -4.33
C GLN A 600 24.19 -21.14 -4.83
N TYR A 601 23.51 -22.18 -5.33
CA TYR A 601 22.14 -22.09 -5.84
C TYR A 601 21.13 -21.68 -4.75
N VAL A 602 21.21 -22.30 -3.57
CA VAL A 602 20.28 -22.04 -2.47
C VAL A 602 20.47 -20.63 -1.88
N CYS A 603 21.72 -20.21 -1.62
CA CYS A 603 21.97 -18.89 -1.05
C CYS A 603 21.64 -17.77 -2.04
N SER A 604 22.01 -17.92 -3.32
CA SER A 604 21.70 -16.93 -4.35
C SER A 604 20.19 -16.82 -4.59
N GLY A 605 19.48 -17.96 -4.69
CA GLY A 605 18.02 -18.00 -4.79
C GLY A 605 17.32 -17.38 -3.59
N LEU A 606 17.79 -17.65 -2.36
CA LEU A 606 17.24 -17.04 -1.15
C LEU A 606 17.44 -15.52 -1.13
N ILE A 607 18.64 -15.03 -1.44
CA ILE A 607 18.93 -13.59 -1.53
C ILE A 607 18.03 -12.93 -2.59
N MET A 608 17.94 -13.52 -3.77
CA MET A 608 17.12 -13.01 -4.88
C MET A 608 15.64 -12.94 -4.49
N PHE A 609 15.09 -14.04 -3.98
CA PHE A 609 13.67 -14.15 -3.67
C PHE A 609 13.25 -13.24 -2.51
N VAL A 610 13.99 -13.27 -1.40
CA VAL A 610 13.73 -12.42 -0.23
C VAL A 610 13.78 -10.95 -0.62
N SER A 611 14.81 -10.54 -1.36
CA SER A 611 14.96 -9.14 -1.77
C SER A 611 13.85 -8.71 -2.73
N ALA A 612 13.42 -9.60 -3.63
CA ALA A 612 12.34 -9.31 -4.57
C ALA A 612 10.97 -9.19 -3.85
N GLU A 613 10.72 -9.96 -2.79
CA GLU A 613 9.49 -9.86 -1.98
C GLU A 613 9.45 -8.53 -1.19
N VAL A 614 10.58 -8.13 -0.61
CA VAL A 614 10.71 -6.81 0.04
C VAL A 614 10.47 -5.70 -0.97
N LEU A 615 11.09 -5.80 -2.16
CA LEU A 615 10.92 -4.86 -3.24
C LEU A 615 9.46 -4.77 -3.71
N GLU A 616 8.74 -5.89 -3.79
CA GLU A 616 7.31 -5.90 -4.12
C GLU A 616 6.48 -5.11 -3.10
N GLY A 617 6.71 -5.35 -1.81
CA GLY A 617 6.00 -4.65 -0.74
C GLY A 617 6.20 -3.13 -0.79
N VAL A 618 7.46 -2.70 -0.94
CA VAL A 618 7.81 -1.27 -0.99
C VAL A 618 7.31 -0.61 -2.28
N ASN A 619 7.47 -1.29 -3.42
CA ASN A 619 7.00 -0.77 -4.71
C ASN A 619 5.48 -0.60 -4.72
N LEU A 620 4.71 -1.53 -4.14
CA LEU A 620 3.26 -1.42 -4.03
C LEU A 620 2.84 -0.26 -3.10
N SER A 621 3.54 -0.07 -1.99
CA SER A 621 3.33 1.08 -1.09
C SER A 621 3.51 2.40 -1.83
N LEU A 622 4.63 2.56 -2.53
CA LEU A 622 4.93 3.77 -3.31
C LEU A 622 3.94 3.97 -4.47
N LEU A 623 3.59 2.91 -5.19
CA LEU A 623 2.61 2.94 -6.27
C LEU A 623 1.25 3.44 -5.78
N SER A 624 0.80 3.00 -4.60
CA SER A 624 -0.45 3.47 -4.01
C SER A 624 -0.48 4.96 -3.66
N ARG A 625 0.71 5.57 -3.41
CA ARG A 625 0.86 6.98 -3.04
C ARG A 625 0.98 7.90 -4.25
N VAL A 626 1.61 7.43 -5.33
CA VAL A 626 1.90 8.23 -6.54
C VAL A 626 0.79 8.11 -7.59
N MET A 627 -0.07 7.10 -7.50
CA MET A 627 -1.12 6.84 -8.47
C MET A 627 -2.25 7.89 -8.43
N SER A 628 -2.55 8.46 -9.60
CA SER A 628 -3.60 9.47 -9.76
C SER A 628 -4.99 8.93 -9.39
N SER A 629 -5.84 9.77 -8.78
CA SER A 629 -7.24 9.45 -8.49
C SER A 629 -8.04 9.09 -9.76
N ARG A 630 -7.61 9.53 -10.95
CA ARG A 630 -8.21 9.11 -12.24
C ARG A 630 -7.96 7.64 -12.56
N LEU A 631 -6.83 7.09 -12.14
CA LEU A 631 -6.48 5.66 -12.25
C LEU A 631 -7.03 4.83 -11.09
N SER A 632 -7.73 5.43 -10.12
CA SER A 632 -8.49 4.68 -9.11
C SER A 632 -9.87 4.25 -9.60
N ARG A 633 -10.36 4.80 -10.74
CA ARG A 633 -11.70 4.55 -11.26
C ARG A 633 -11.66 4.01 -12.70
N GLY A 634 -12.59 3.09 -13.02
CA GLY A 634 -12.75 2.50 -14.34
C GLY A 634 -12.02 1.17 -14.55
N THR A 635 -12.05 0.68 -15.80
CA THR A 635 -11.49 -0.62 -16.19
C THR A 635 -9.96 -0.62 -16.14
N PHE A 636 -9.31 0.42 -16.63
CA PHE A 636 -7.84 0.60 -16.60
C PHE A 636 -7.39 1.27 -15.30
N ASN A 637 -7.84 0.74 -14.17
CA ASN A 637 -7.36 1.17 -12.87
C ASN A 637 -5.93 0.66 -12.62
N GLY A 638 -5.25 1.22 -11.62
CA GLY A 638 -3.89 0.80 -11.34
C GLY A 638 -3.74 -0.59 -10.72
N GLY A 639 -4.81 -1.14 -10.15
CA GLY A 639 -4.86 -2.55 -9.76
C GLY A 639 -4.69 -3.46 -10.97
N LEU A 640 -5.37 -3.15 -12.09
CA LEU A 640 -5.18 -3.83 -13.37
C LEU A 640 -3.77 -3.61 -13.90
N LEU A 641 -3.26 -2.37 -13.96
CA LEU A 641 -1.91 -2.10 -14.50
C LEU A 641 -0.80 -2.85 -13.76
N SER A 642 -0.85 -2.88 -12.43
CA SER A 642 0.14 -3.66 -11.65
C SER A 642 -0.03 -5.16 -11.87
N THR A 643 -1.27 -5.65 -11.97
CA THR A 643 -1.54 -7.07 -12.26
C THR A 643 -1.01 -7.45 -13.64
N GLU A 644 -1.24 -6.61 -14.64
CA GLU A 644 -0.77 -6.80 -16.02
C GLU A 644 0.74 -6.77 -16.12
N ALA A 645 1.40 -5.76 -15.53
CA ALA A 645 2.86 -5.68 -15.54
C ALA A 645 3.51 -6.95 -14.98
N GLY A 646 2.99 -7.47 -13.86
CA GLY A 646 3.48 -8.72 -13.27
C GLY A 646 3.13 -9.97 -14.09
N THR A 647 1.94 -10.02 -14.69
CA THR A 647 1.50 -11.19 -15.48
C THR A 647 2.29 -11.29 -16.78
N ILE A 648 2.50 -10.16 -17.47
CA ILE A 648 3.32 -10.11 -18.69
C ILE A 648 4.76 -10.50 -18.38
N ALA A 649 5.31 -10.07 -17.24
CA ALA A 649 6.64 -10.49 -16.80
C ALA A 649 6.78 -12.01 -16.69
N ARG A 650 5.77 -12.68 -16.10
CA ARG A 650 5.74 -14.16 -15.99
C ARG A 650 5.67 -14.84 -17.35
N VAL A 651 4.78 -14.37 -18.24
CA VAL A 651 4.68 -14.90 -19.61
C VAL A 651 6.02 -14.85 -20.34
N ILE A 652 6.73 -13.73 -20.23
CA ILE A 652 8.04 -13.56 -20.88
C ILE A 652 9.09 -14.44 -20.18
N ALA A 653 9.09 -14.55 -18.86
CA ALA A 653 10.00 -15.41 -18.12
C ALA A 653 9.83 -16.89 -18.50
N ASP A 654 8.60 -17.41 -18.44
CA ASP A 654 8.28 -18.79 -18.79
C ASP A 654 8.59 -19.10 -20.26
N GLY A 655 8.30 -18.16 -21.16
CA GLY A 655 8.70 -18.25 -22.56
C GLY A 655 10.22 -18.27 -22.75
N THR A 656 10.95 -17.51 -21.93
CA THR A 656 12.42 -17.49 -21.93
C THR A 656 13.00 -18.82 -21.47
N ILE A 657 12.41 -19.47 -20.47
CA ILE A 657 12.85 -20.81 -20.01
C ILE A 657 12.74 -21.82 -21.15
N THR A 658 11.59 -21.88 -21.83
CA THR A 658 11.42 -22.84 -22.94
C THR A 658 12.33 -22.49 -24.12
N LEU A 659 12.51 -21.20 -24.45
CA LEU A 659 13.41 -20.78 -25.52
C LEU A 659 14.88 -21.11 -25.20
N ALA A 660 15.32 -20.85 -23.96
CA ALA A 660 16.65 -21.19 -23.48
C ALA A 660 16.88 -22.71 -23.46
N GLY A 661 15.82 -23.49 -23.25
CA GLY A 661 15.84 -24.95 -23.35
C GLY A 661 16.33 -25.50 -24.69
N TYR A 662 16.11 -24.78 -25.80
CA TYR A 662 16.63 -25.16 -27.11
C TYR A 662 18.17 -25.06 -27.21
N LEU A 663 18.81 -24.30 -26.32
CA LEU A 663 20.28 -24.18 -26.24
C LEU A 663 20.91 -25.34 -25.43
N GLY A 664 20.08 -26.24 -24.88
CA GLY A 664 20.48 -27.38 -24.06
C GLY A 664 20.41 -27.10 -22.56
N GLU A 665 20.13 -28.15 -21.77
CA GLU A 665 19.94 -28.06 -20.31
C GLU A 665 21.17 -27.50 -19.57
N SER A 666 22.39 -27.79 -20.07
CA SER A 666 23.64 -27.32 -19.46
C SER A 666 23.88 -25.81 -19.59
N ARG A 667 23.17 -25.14 -20.51
CA ARG A 667 23.25 -23.68 -20.71
C ARG A 667 21.97 -22.97 -20.23
N LEU A 668 20.95 -23.71 -19.81
CA LEU A 668 19.64 -23.18 -19.43
C LEU A 668 19.77 -22.08 -18.38
N LEU A 669 20.43 -22.38 -17.25
CA LEU A 669 20.61 -21.46 -16.13
C LEU A 669 21.25 -20.13 -16.53
N ASN A 670 22.37 -20.16 -17.25
CA ASN A 670 23.05 -18.93 -17.63
C ASN A 670 22.28 -18.17 -18.72
N ALA A 671 21.57 -18.87 -19.59
CA ALA A 671 20.78 -18.28 -20.67
C ALA A 671 19.51 -17.57 -20.15
N THR A 672 18.86 -18.09 -19.10
CA THR A 672 17.68 -17.47 -18.46
C THR A 672 18.05 -16.31 -17.54
N LEU A 673 19.20 -16.39 -16.85
CA LEU A 673 19.69 -15.35 -15.94
C LEU A 673 20.20 -14.10 -16.69
N LEU A 674 20.70 -14.22 -17.93
CA LEU A 674 21.23 -13.08 -18.68
C LEU A 674 20.17 -12.00 -18.96
N PRO A 675 18.98 -12.32 -19.52
CA PRO A 675 17.90 -11.34 -19.62
C PRO A 675 17.46 -10.77 -18.26
N ALA A 676 17.41 -11.59 -17.21
CA ALA A 676 17.05 -11.14 -15.86
C ALA A 676 18.01 -10.05 -15.37
N LEU A 677 19.32 -10.26 -15.56
CA LEU A 677 20.37 -9.31 -15.19
C LEU A 677 20.24 -7.99 -15.96
N LEU A 678 20.02 -8.06 -17.28
CA LEU A 678 19.86 -6.86 -18.12
C LEU A 678 18.64 -6.03 -17.72
N ILE A 679 17.50 -6.69 -17.46
CA ILE A 679 16.27 -6.03 -17.00
C ILE A 679 16.49 -5.40 -15.61
N CYS A 680 17.20 -6.08 -14.71
CA CYS A 680 17.54 -5.58 -13.37
C CYS A 680 18.48 -4.36 -13.42
N ILE A 681 19.51 -4.38 -14.25
CA ILE A 681 20.40 -3.23 -14.44
C ILE A 681 19.63 -2.04 -15.02
N ALA A 682 18.76 -2.29 -16.00
CA ALA A 682 17.92 -1.24 -16.58
C ALA A 682 16.95 -0.64 -15.56
N SER A 683 16.36 -1.45 -14.67
CA SER A 683 15.47 -0.95 -13.62
C SER A 683 16.24 -0.08 -12.60
N ILE A 684 17.41 -0.52 -12.14
CA ILE A 684 18.27 0.24 -11.22
C ILE A 684 18.65 1.60 -11.83
N ILE A 685 19.05 1.63 -13.11
CA ILE A 685 19.38 2.89 -13.79
C ILE A 685 18.15 3.81 -13.84
N ALA A 686 16.97 3.27 -14.20
CA ALA A 686 15.73 4.04 -14.25
C ALA A 686 15.30 4.57 -12.86
N THR A 687 15.50 3.77 -11.81
CA THR A 687 15.27 4.17 -10.41
C THR A 687 16.20 5.30 -10.02
N CYS A 688 17.50 5.21 -10.32
CA CYS A 688 18.47 6.28 -10.06
C CYS A 688 18.09 7.59 -10.78
N CYS A 689 17.65 7.52 -12.04
CA CYS A 689 17.21 8.70 -12.80
C CYS A 689 15.94 9.35 -12.23
N THR A 690 15.06 8.57 -11.58
CA THR A 690 13.79 9.04 -11.02
C THR A 690 13.77 9.11 -9.49
N TYR A 691 14.93 8.92 -8.86
CA TYR A 691 15.07 8.79 -7.41
C TYR A 691 14.48 9.98 -6.64
N ASN A 692 14.71 11.19 -7.17
CA ASN A 692 14.22 12.43 -6.57
C ASN A 692 12.75 12.73 -6.89
N SER A 693 12.15 12.08 -7.91
CA SER A 693 10.76 12.30 -8.35
C SER A 693 9.77 11.27 -7.81
N LEU A 694 10.24 10.28 -7.04
CA LEU A 694 9.42 9.28 -6.33
C LEU A 694 8.56 9.88 -5.17
N TYR A 695 8.50 11.21 -5.02
CA TYR A 695 7.80 11.94 -3.94
C TYR A 695 7.09 13.24 -4.35
#